data_AF-A0A3P6TP98-F1
#
_entry.id   AF-A0A3P6TP98-F1
#
_cell.length_a   1.000
_cell.length_b   1.000
_cell.length_c   1.000
_cell.angle_alpha   90.00
_cell.angle_beta   90.00
_cell.angle_gamma   90.00
#
_symmetry.space_group_name_H-M   'P 1'
#
loop_
_entity.id
_entity.type
_entity.pdbx_description
1 polymer ?
#
loop_
_entity_poly.entity_id
_entity_poly.type
_entity_poly.pdbx_seq_one_letter_code
_entity_poly.pdbx_strand_id
1 'polypeptide(L)'
;MTPSEEAQYALNTTSPKKSEMSEDSRHTMDNGNSKMMRRLVSTRLEDIRDGFEEELQETKAMKRPFESSEKLTDTEDEDDAFNEVPAKITARAYENKGAALLAKMGYDGGGLGKSGQGRTELIPFSTHRGREGLGQPTNQKITRDWNAVWDYTEEEKIVEENVLWLSASDDIRQKFAEGLREQDDWIIIGDRKETLDGECKYCDGKLIRKMLDAKSVFDQLDVRDLKEARTRANPYETIGSAFFQNRAAMKMANLDRIYDWLLTGEKLENVEIKNPMNVEIKNEKCRIAVSGKNTDRTSPLFYFADICAGPGGFTEYVLWRKGYYNAKGFGMTLKGKDDFKLKRFTASSPSYFEPYYGKHNDGDVTKPDNITSFEAIVKRGTNNVGVDLVMADGGFCVDQQENIQARFSEILSKRLYLCQFLTGLSVLRVKAGNIGSGGKFVCKLFDIFTPFSIGLIYMMYIVFKRISIHKPNTSRPANSERYIVCDNLLGCYVTEVKKYMTKINFELDRLWETKARDVIEVVPESVIHSDKIFMEYVLEHNERTVKRQISYLNKYRVFAQNTGQLDRDQEKLRSECLHYWKIPDVTKKKPYESHESLFSSISRLVKIIDFKELQQRPPPFTKNILLSGAGRMRYAELRMCAVTEKEVPVLLVSTQMGIYFYSSYSQQGFERIPFDVNIPKDTVMLVQITKAYKGLDDKGRLEGERAAIRILDAALLNGDDVSTLPFDDRIAAAEKMCKAIRFAYEIPDKKLAPVFPAKVFMLDELHSEMQRFRVIFAKGEEVALIEEGDEALSFFFYCRGMRITSILINPWIMCWSKSHGKLYAFNPTLQRSSVFSEQFEKAQCCVNFWKAVIAKKHSVNSTDTTKNDCYQWFWEWTQSFIVGEDYGPRAVLEAGEHPGGLTLRSIHTIVQQQKDSACHKHSL
;
A
#
# COMPACT_ATOMS: atom_id res chain seq x y z
N MET A 1 -30.96 -22.02 64.14
CA MET A 1 -32.10 -21.43 64.86
C MET A 1 -31.91 -19.92 64.87
N THR A 2 -32.69 -19.22 64.05
CA THR A 2 -32.97 -17.76 64.08
C THR A 2 -33.73 -17.38 65.38
N PRO A 3 -34.12 -16.11 65.68
CA PRO A 3 -34.17 -14.85 64.89
C PRO A 3 -33.55 -13.64 65.68
N SER A 4 -33.57 -12.35 65.32
CA SER A 4 -34.61 -11.42 64.78
C SER A 4 -33.91 -10.07 64.45
N GLU A 5 -34.06 -9.43 63.28
CA GLU A 5 -35.09 -8.45 62.83
C GLU A 5 -34.43 -7.07 62.57
N GLU A 6 -34.39 -6.58 61.32
CA GLU A 6 -35.21 -5.46 60.74
C GLU A 6 -34.53 -4.08 60.89
N ALA A 7 -34.54 -3.09 59.98
CA ALA A 7 -35.27 -2.84 58.73
C ALA A 7 -34.56 -1.77 57.84
N GLN A 8 -34.89 -1.86 56.54
CA GLN A 8 -35.27 -0.84 55.53
C GLN A 8 -34.42 0.38 55.10
N TYR A 9 -34.38 0.46 53.76
CA TYR A 9 -33.95 1.50 52.84
C TYR A 9 -35.03 2.59 52.60
N ALA A 10 -34.62 3.85 52.37
CA ALA A 10 -35.26 4.77 51.39
C ALA A 10 -34.44 6.06 51.09
N LEU A 11 -34.19 6.29 49.79
CA LEU A 11 -34.19 7.54 48.99
C LEU A 11 -33.99 8.93 49.66
N ASN A 12 -33.04 9.75 49.19
CA ASN A 12 -33.25 10.78 48.13
C ASN A 12 -32.10 11.82 48.00
N THR A 13 -31.74 12.10 46.75
CA THR A 13 -31.34 13.38 46.11
C THR A 13 -30.66 14.50 46.92
N THR A 14 -29.48 14.96 46.49
CA THR A 14 -29.24 16.30 45.88
C THR A 14 -27.74 16.65 45.79
N SER A 15 -27.38 17.41 44.75
CA SER A 15 -26.06 17.96 44.41
C SER A 15 -25.39 18.72 45.57
N PRO A 16 -24.06 18.95 45.51
CA PRO A 16 -23.64 20.36 45.42
C PRO A 16 -22.40 20.66 44.56
N LYS A 17 -22.35 21.94 44.19
CA LYS A 17 -21.25 22.68 43.56
C LYS A 17 -20.08 22.89 44.53
N LYS A 18 -18.88 22.97 43.93
CA LYS A 18 -17.71 23.83 44.19
C LYS A 18 -17.45 24.31 45.63
N SER A 19 -16.28 23.93 46.14
CA SER A 19 -15.44 24.80 46.99
C SER A 19 -13.97 24.61 46.62
N GLU A 20 -13.30 25.71 46.31
CA GLU A 20 -11.85 25.86 46.14
C GLU A 20 -11.13 25.56 47.47
N MET A 21 -9.96 24.91 47.42
CA MET A 21 -8.87 25.16 48.37
C MET A 21 -7.52 24.62 47.86
N SER A 22 -6.61 25.58 47.68
CA SER A 22 -5.15 25.57 47.84
C SER A 22 -4.29 24.49 47.16
N GLU A 23 -3.58 24.96 46.13
CA GLU A 23 -2.26 24.51 45.72
C GLU A 23 -1.27 24.64 46.88
N ASP A 24 -0.58 23.55 47.24
CA ASP A 24 0.87 23.51 47.16
C ASP A 24 1.40 22.09 47.32
N SER A 25 2.56 21.82 46.70
CA SER A 25 3.32 20.57 46.68
C SER A 25 2.90 19.49 45.66
N ARG A 26 3.42 19.62 44.43
CA ARG A 26 3.86 18.43 43.66
C ARG A 26 5.13 18.74 42.87
N HIS A 27 6.14 17.92 43.15
CA HIS A 27 7.47 17.96 42.59
C HIS A 27 7.51 17.97 41.06
N THR A 28 8.39 18.84 40.57
CA THR A 28 8.86 19.03 39.21
C THR A 28 9.76 17.89 38.74
N MET A 29 9.32 17.07 37.79
CA MET A 29 10.16 16.42 36.75
C MET A 29 9.26 15.91 35.62
N ASP A 30 9.02 16.72 34.57
CA ASP A 30 8.77 16.23 33.17
C ASP A 30 8.66 17.36 32.10
N ASN A 31 9.11 18.59 32.37
CA ASN A 31 8.85 19.72 31.45
C ASN A 31 9.94 19.97 30.38
N GLY A 32 11.05 19.21 30.41
CA GLY A 32 12.13 19.32 29.42
C GLY A 32 11.83 18.63 28.09
N ASN A 33 11.31 17.40 28.15
CA ASN A 33 11.04 16.57 26.97
C ASN A 33 9.91 17.14 26.08
N SER A 34 8.87 17.72 26.68
CA SER A 34 7.68 18.18 25.94
C SER A 34 7.94 19.45 25.10
N LYS A 35 8.88 20.31 25.52
CA LYS A 35 9.17 21.58 24.84
C LYS A 35 10.25 21.42 23.75
N MET A 36 11.21 20.51 23.98
CA MET A 36 12.22 20.11 23.00
C MET A 36 11.60 19.27 21.88
N MET A 37 10.76 18.28 22.22
CA MET A 37 10.01 17.51 21.22
C MET A 37 9.07 18.39 20.40
N ARG A 38 8.37 19.37 20.99
CA ARG A 38 7.54 20.31 20.21
C ARG A 38 8.33 21.16 19.20
N ARG A 39 9.62 21.42 19.45
CA ARG A 39 10.54 22.13 18.53
C ARG A 39 11.11 21.19 17.46
N LEU A 40 11.58 19.99 17.84
CA LEU A 40 12.07 18.91 16.94
C LEU A 40 11.08 18.51 15.86
N VAL A 41 9.81 18.59 16.25
CA VAL A 41 8.66 18.12 15.51
C VAL A 41 8.13 19.23 14.57
N SER A 42 8.62 20.47 14.66
CA SER A 42 8.37 21.56 13.69
C SER A 42 9.10 21.34 12.37
N THR A 43 10.25 20.66 12.39
CA THR A 43 11.23 20.68 11.29
C THR A 43 11.23 19.44 10.40
N ARG A 44 10.74 18.26 10.84
CA ARG A 44 10.34 17.20 9.89
C ARG A 44 9.15 17.63 9.02
N LEU A 45 8.30 18.50 9.58
CA LEU A 45 7.32 19.22 8.78
C LEU A 45 7.97 20.24 7.88
N GLU A 46 9.20 20.72 8.12
CA GLU A 46 9.93 21.57 7.17
C GLU A 46 10.42 20.76 5.99
N ASP A 47 10.99 19.56 6.14
CA ASP A 47 11.32 18.74 4.94
C ASP A 47 10.07 18.26 4.14
N ILE A 48 8.94 18.06 4.82
CA ILE A 48 7.64 17.74 4.18
C ILE A 48 6.96 19.01 3.65
N ARG A 49 7.16 20.17 4.29
CA ARG A 49 6.66 21.51 3.88
C ARG A 49 7.53 22.08 2.77
N ASP A 50 8.80 21.73 2.69
CA ASP A 50 9.77 22.17 1.70
C ASP A 50 9.56 21.37 0.42
N GLY A 51 9.26 20.07 0.52
CA GLY A 51 8.69 19.34 -0.62
C GLY A 51 7.32 19.88 -1.06
N PHE A 52 6.54 20.45 -0.14
CA PHE A 52 5.23 21.06 -0.43
C PHE A 52 5.34 22.49 -0.99
N GLU A 53 6.30 23.31 -0.54
CA GLU A 53 6.59 24.67 -1.03
C GLU A 53 7.36 24.61 -2.35
N GLU A 54 8.23 23.61 -2.56
CA GLU A 54 8.80 23.26 -3.88
C GLU A 54 7.68 22.88 -4.87
N GLU A 55 6.75 21.97 -4.51
CA GLU A 55 5.58 21.64 -5.36
C GLU A 55 4.64 22.86 -5.60
N LEU A 56 4.53 23.79 -4.64
CA LEU A 56 3.72 25.02 -4.76
C LEU A 56 4.39 26.11 -5.61
N GLN A 57 5.72 26.13 -5.68
CA GLN A 57 6.50 27.09 -6.48
C GLN A 57 6.68 26.62 -7.92
N GLU A 58 6.87 25.32 -8.16
CA GLU A 58 6.90 24.72 -9.51
C GLU A 58 5.59 24.96 -10.28
N THR A 59 4.44 24.90 -9.58
CA THR A 59 3.13 25.21 -10.15
C THR A 59 2.91 26.71 -10.43
N LYS A 60 3.67 27.62 -9.80
CA LYS A 60 3.67 29.05 -10.12
C LYS A 60 4.64 29.38 -11.26
N ALA A 61 5.76 28.69 -11.37
CA ALA A 61 6.74 28.87 -12.44
C ALA A 61 6.23 28.45 -13.83
N MET A 62 5.28 27.51 -13.89
CA MET A 62 4.56 27.14 -15.13
C MET A 62 3.57 28.20 -15.64
N LYS A 63 3.31 29.29 -14.90
CA LYS A 63 2.48 30.42 -15.37
C LYS A 63 3.37 31.57 -15.84
N ARG A 64 3.95 31.45 -17.03
CA ARG A 64 4.23 32.64 -17.86
C ARG A 64 3.22 32.64 -19.00
N PRO A 65 2.36 33.67 -19.13
CA PRO A 65 1.47 33.78 -20.27
C PRO A 65 2.31 33.96 -21.55
N PHE A 66 2.16 33.04 -22.49
CA PHE A 66 2.51 33.27 -23.87
C PHE A 66 1.31 34.03 -24.47
N GLU A 67 1.39 35.36 -24.52
CA GLU A 67 0.36 36.17 -25.17
C GLU A 67 0.56 36.08 -26.69
N SER A 68 -0.19 35.16 -27.32
CA SER A 68 -0.53 35.24 -28.74
C SER A 68 -1.84 36.00 -28.88
N SER A 69 -1.77 37.17 -29.52
CA SER A 69 -2.90 38.00 -29.87
C SER A 69 -3.81 37.35 -30.90
N GLU A 70 -5.12 37.31 -30.67
CA GLU A 70 -6.13 37.45 -31.72
C GLU A 70 -7.48 37.92 -31.14
N LYS A 71 -8.22 38.64 -31.98
CA LYS A 71 -9.13 39.78 -31.70
C LYS A 71 -10.57 39.37 -31.36
N LEU A 72 -11.32 40.31 -30.77
CA LEU A 72 -12.77 40.60 -30.99
C LEU A 72 -13.05 42.04 -30.48
N THR A 73 -13.23 43.04 -31.37
CA THR A 73 -14.49 43.77 -31.75
C THR A 73 -15.13 44.59 -30.61
N ASP A 74 -15.62 45.82 -30.71
CA ASP A 74 -15.77 46.97 -31.64
C ASP A 74 -16.06 48.17 -30.67
N THR A 75 -15.85 49.47 -30.91
CA THR A 75 -16.46 50.38 -31.90
C THR A 75 -15.88 51.81 -31.66
N GLU A 76 -15.76 52.59 -32.75
CA GLU A 76 -15.90 54.07 -32.86
C GLU A 76 -14.81 54.95 -32.18
N ASP A 77 -14.24 56.01 -32.77
CA ASP A 77 -14.29 56.65 -34.09
C ASP A 77 -13.21 57.78 -34.10
N GLU A 78 -12.89 58.27 -35.30
CA GLU A 78 -12.27 59.57 -35.67
C GLU A 78 -10.74 59.76 -35.68
N ASP A 79 -10.21 59.68 -36.92
CA ASP A 79 -9.47 60.72 -37.66
C ASP A 79 -8.24 61.43 -37.05
N ASP A 80 -7.06 61.23 -37.66
CA ASP A 80 -6.58 62.18 -38.68
C ASP A 80 -5.25 61.75 -39.35
N ALA A 81 -5.13 62.11 -40.62
CA ALA A 81 -4.05 61.78 -41.55
C ALA A 81 -2.70 62.46 -41.22
N PHE A 82 -1.57 61.91 -41.68
CA PHE A 82 -0.61 62.57 -42.59
C PHE A 82 0.65 61.73 -42.87
N ASN A 83 0.74 61.29 -44.14
CA ASN A 83 1.87 61.16 -45.08
C ASN A 83 3.31 60.82 -44.66
N GLU A 84 3.76 59.73 -45.29
CA GLU A 84 4.96 59.54 -46.12
C GLU A 84 6.39 59.75 -45.58
N VAL A 85 7.15 58.66 -45.76
CA VAL A 85 8.60 58.49 -45.66
C VAL A 85 9.28 59.14 -46.89
N PRO A 86 10.49 59.73 -46.79
CA PRO A 86 11.74 58.97 -47.06
C PRO A 86 12.91 59.46 -46.17
N ALA A 87 13.93 58.69 -45.80
CA ALA A 87 14.94 58.11 -46.68
C ALA A 87 15.96 57.28 -45.87
N LYS A 88 16.65 56.38 -46.58
CA LYS A 88 17.73 55.48 -46.14
C LYS A 88 18.89 56.20 -45.45
N ILE A 89 19.40 55.62 -44.35
CA ILE A 89 20.84 55.62 -44.01
C ILE A 89 21.25 54.23 -43.53
N THR A 90 22.45 53.84 -43.98
CA THR A 90 23.10 52.52 -43.97
C THR A 90 23.64 52.05 -42.61
N ALA A 91 23.80 50.73 -42.52
CA ALA A 91 24.16 49.92 -41.37
C ALA A 91 25.48 50.28 -40.65
N ARG A 92 25.44 50.26 -39.30
CA ARG A 92 26.43 49.59 -38.43
C ARG A 92 25.89 49.43 -37.00
N ALA A 93 25.91 48.17 -36.53
CA ALA A 93 25.89 47.67 -35.16
C ALA A 93 24.87 48.22 -34.14
N TYR A 94 23.78 47.46 -33.89
CA TYR A 94 23.18 47.26 -32.56
C TYR A 94 22.35 45.97 -32.56
N GLU A 95 22.67 45.02 -31.66
CA GLU A 95 22.18 43.63 -31.66
C GLU A 95 20.88 43.39 -30.86
N ASN A 96 20.09 44.43 -30.56
CA ASN A 96 18.81 44.25 -29.87
C ASN A 96 17.76 45.30 -30.30
N LYS A 97 16.52 44.84 -30.58
CA LYS A 97 15.36 45.69 -30.92
C LYS A 97 15.11 46.81 -29.89
N GLY A 98 15.46 46.59 -28.63
CA GLY A 98 15.37 47.61 -27.58
C GLY A 98 16.32 48.81 -27.80
N ALA A 99 17.53 48.57 -28.28
CA ALA A 99 18.51 49.63 -28.55
C ALA A 99 18.10 50.52 -29.74
N ALA A 100 17.49 49.91 -30.77
CA ALA A 100 16.95 50.65 -31.90
C ALA A 100 15.74 51.53 -31.52
N LEU A 101 14.92 51.10 -30.55
CA LEU A 101 13.80 51.88 -30.03
C LEU A 101 14.26 53.08 -29.22
N LEU A 102 15.27 52.88 -28.35
CA LEU A 102 15.87 53.93 -27.53
C LEU A 102 16.57 55.00 -28.40
N ALA A 103 17.30 54.59 -29.43
CA ALA A 103 17.89 55.50 -30.40
C ALA A 103 16.83 56.34 -31.15
N LYS A 104 15.69 55.73 -31.52
CA LYS A 104 14.54 56.45 -32.12
C LYS A 104 13.89 57.45 -31.17
N MET A 105 14.00 57.25 -29.86
CA MET A 105 13.50 58.15 -28.82
C MET A 105 14.53 59.21 -28.37
N GLY A 106 15.67 59.31 -29.07
CA GLY A 106 16.70 60.32 -28.79
C GLY A 106 17.66 59.97 -27.66
N TYR A 107 17.76 58.69 -27.26
CA TYR A 107 18.76 58.22 -26.29
C TYR A 107 20.04 57.77 -26.99
N ASP A 108 21.16 58.40 -26.65
CA ASP A 108 22.50 58.20 -27.23
C ASP A 108 23.42 57.30 -26.38
N GLY A 109 22.92 56.76 -25.27
CA GLY A 109 23.70 55.94 -24.33
C GLY A 109 24.42 56.75 -23.24
N GLY A 110 24.22 58.06 -23.16
CA GLY A 110 24.62 58.88 -22.01
C GLY A 110 23.76 58.60 -20.77
N GLY A 111 24.31 58.85 -19.57
CA GLY A 111 23.58 58.58 -18.33
C GLY A 111 22.46 59.60 -18.06
N LEU A 112 21.35 59.16 -17.46
CA LEU A 112 20.15 59.98 -17.24
C LEU A 112 20.43 61.31 -16.53
N GLY A 113 20.22 62.42 -17.24
CA GLY A 113 20.29 63.80 -16.73
C GLY A 113 20.29 64.80 -17.88
N LYS A 114 19.86 66.05 -17.65
CA LYS A 114 19.74 67.11 -18.68
C LYS A 114 21.05 67.42 -19.43
N SER A 115 22.20 66.95 -18.92
CA SER A 115 23.52 67.09 -19.54
C SER A 115 24.30 65.76 -19.59
N GLY A 116 23.62 64.60 -19.59
CA GLY A 116 24.29 63.29 -19.66
C GLY A 116 25.03 62.88 -18.38
N GLN A 117 24.71 63.51 -17.24
CA GLN A 117 25.44 63.35 -15.96
C GLN A 117 25.05 62.10 -15.17
N GLY A 118 24.09 61.31 -15.64
CA GLY A 118 23.69 60.09 -14.95
C GLY A 118 24.76 59.01 -15.03
N ARG A 119 24.62 57.97 -14.23
CA ARG A 119 25.54 56.82 -14.29
C ARG A 119 25.32 56.05 -15.60
N THR A 120 26.39 55.86 -16.37
CA THR A 120 26.44 55.01 -17.58
C THR A 120 26.86 53.58 -17.27
N GLU A 121 27.52 53.37 -16.12
CA GLU A 121 27.89 52.06 -15.63
C GLU A 121 26.66 51.29 -15.12
N LEU A 122 26.62 49.98 -15.41
CA LEU A 122 25.63 49.08 -14.83
C LEU A 122 25.61 49.28 -13.31
N ILE A 123 24.44 49.58 -12.76
CA ILE A 123 24.27 49.62 -11.30
C ILE A 123 24.66 48.23 -10.79
N PRO A 124 25.74 48.08 -10.01
CA PRO A 124 26.06 46.78 -9.43
C PRO A 124 24.86 46.35 -8.63
N PHE A 125 24.31 45.16 -8.92
CA PHE A 125 23.24 44.59 -8.12
C PHE A 125 23.65 44.66 -6.65
N SER A 126 22.80 45.26 -5.82
CA SER A 126 23.11 45.35 -4.40
C SER A 126 23.40 43.95 -3.88
N THR A 127 24.60 43.77 -3.33
CA THR A 127 24.99 42.55 -2.59
C THR A 127 24.29 42.47 -1.24
N HIS A 128 23.48 43.47 -0.90
CA HIS A 128 22.69 43.49 0.31
C HIS A 128 21.56 42.46 0.23
N ARG A 129 21.81 41.31 0.87
CA ARG A 129 20.78 40.42 1.37
C ARG A 129 19.75 41.27 2.13
N GLY A 130 18.45 41.07 1.83
CA GLY A 130 17.37 41.76 2.54
C GLY A 130 17.48 41.58 4.05
N ARG A 131 17.01 42.58 4.82
CA ARG A 131 17.07 42.71 6.30
C ARG A 131 17.56 41.45 7.05
N GLU A 132 18.88 41.27 7.08
CA GLU A 132 19.51 40.22 7.88
C GLU A 132 19.76 40.75 9.30
N GLY A 133 19.43 39.94 10.31
CA GLY A 133 19.64 40.27 11.71
C GLY A 133 21.11 40.40 12.07
N LEU A 134 21.43 41.40 12.89
CA LEU A 134 22.74 41.59 13.51
C LEU A 134 23.13 40.35 14.33
N GLY A 135 24.18 39.60 13.93
CA GLY A 135 24.77 38.57 14.80
C GLY A 135 25.48 37.36 14.16
N GLN A 136 25.46 37.13 12.85
CA GLN A 136 26.22 36.00 12.26
C GLN A 136 27.67 36.38 11.92
N PRO A 137 28.68 35.54 12.26
CA PRO A 137 30.09 35.81 11.91
C PRO A 137 30.31 35.87 10.39
N THR A 138 30.94 36.93 9.92
CA THR A 138 31.15 37.28 8.51
C THR A 138 32.23 36.45 7.78
N ASN A 139 32.98 35.59 8.47
CA ASN A 139 34.22 34.98 7.95
C ASN A 139 34.10 33.58 7.31
N GLN A 140 32.90 33.02 7.13
CA GLN A 140 32.72 31.65 6.58
C GLN A 140 31.72 31.53 5.42
N LYS A 141 31.27 32.62 4.81
CA LYS A 141 30.29 32.55 3.70
C LYS A 141 30.98 32.39 2.34
N ILE A 142 30.49 31.46 1.53
CA ILE A 142 30.92 31.27 0.13
C ILE A 142 30.62 32.55 -0.67
N THR A 143 31.65 33.15 -1.28
CA THR A 143 31.51 34.33 -2.14
C THR A 143 30.89 33.96 -3.49
N ARG A 144 29.96 34.79 -3.98
CA ARG A 144 29.37 34.61 -5.32
C ARG A 144 30.45 34.72 -6.40
N ASP A 145 30.42 33.79 -7.33
CA ASP A 145 31.29 33.76 -8.50
C ASP A 145 30.46 33.31 -9.71
N TRP A 146 30.11 34.26 -10.58
CA TRP A 146 29.31 34.01 -11.78
C TRP A 146 30.09 33.26 -12.88
N ASN A 147 31.41 33.19 -12.76
CA ASN A 147 32.27 32.45 -13.68
C ASN A 147 32.52 31.01 -13.21
N ALA A 148 32.10 30.66 -11.99
CA ALA A 148 32.20 29.29 -11.49
C ALA A 148 31.35 28.37 -12.39
N VAL A 149 31.99 27.38 -13.01
CA VAL A 149 31.38 26.38 -13.87
C VAL A 149 31.78 24.99 -13.42
N TRP A 150 30.79 24.11 -13.31
CA TRP A 150 31.02 22.71 -13.00
C TRP A 150 31.55 21.97 -14.23
N ASP A 151 32.59 21.18 -14.06
CA ASP A 151 33.08 20.30 -15.11
C ASP A 151 32.21 19.03 -15.19
N TYR A 152 31.35 18.98 -16.20
CA TYR A 152 30.46 17.85 -16.42
C TYR A 152 31.18 16.58 -16.89
N THR A 153 32.46 16.65 -17.28
CA THR A 153 33.25 15.45 -17.62
C THR A 153 33.62 14.62 -16.40
N GLU A 154 33.57 15.22 -15.20
CA GLU A 154 33.82 14.53 -13.92
C GLU A 154 32.58 13.78 -13.39
N GLU A 155 31.43 13.85 -14.09
CA GLU A 155 30.15 13.30 -13.64
C GLU A 155 29.62 12.24 -14.60
N GLU A 156 29.41 11.03 -14.09
CA GLU A 156 28.72 9.96 -14.82
C GLU A 156 27.23 9.94 -14.46
N LYS A 157 26.37 10.11 -15.48
CA LYS A 157 24.91 10.11 -15.34
C LYS A 157 24.34 8.88 -16.04
N ILE A 158 24.05 7.84 -15.29
CA ILE A 158 23.49 6.58 -15.79
C ILE A 158 22.01 6.45 -15.44
N VAL A 159 21.23 5.79 -16.30
CA VAL A 159 19.83 5.41 -16.01
C VAL A 159 19.76 3.99 -15.48
N GLU A 160 20.50 3.08 -16.12
CA GLU A 160 20.63 1.69 -15.70
C GLU A 160 21.75 1.56 -14.68
N GLU A 161 21.43 1.06 -13.49
CA GLU A 161 22.38 0.94 -12.39
C GLU A 161 22.83 -0.50 -12.23
N ASN A 162 24.15 -0.70 -12.17
CA ASN A 162 24.73 -2.02 -12.00
C ASN A 162 24.71 -2.46 -10.53
N VAL A 163 24.15 -3.64 -10.29
CA VAL A 163 24.04 -4.25 -8.96
C VAL A 163 25.14 -5.30 -8.75
N LEU A 164 25.78 -5.26 -7.58
CA LEU A 164 26.79 -6.25 -7.18
C LEU A 164 26.30 -7.08 -6.00
N TRP A 165 26.09 -8.38 -6.25
CA TRP A 165 25.69 -9.36 -5.25
C TRP A 165 26.89 -10.04 -4.60
N LEU A 166 26.79 -10.25 -3.29
CA LEU A 166 27.80 -10.92 -2.47
C LEU A 166 27.15 -12.11 -1.73
N SER A 167 27.82 -13.27 -1.70
CA SER A 167 27.33 -14.52 -1.07
C SER A 167 28.40 -15.18 -0.21
N ALA A 168 28.04 -15.54 1.02
CA ALA A 168 28.92 -16.32 1.90
C ALA A 168 28.92 -17.79 1.49
N SER A 169 30.11 -18.40 1.48
CA SER A 169 30.26 -19.85 1.35
C SER A 169 29.73 -20.58 2.59
N ASP A 170 29.37 -21.85 2.44
CA ASP A 170 28.86 -22.64 3.56
C ASP A 170 29.90 -22.81 4.68
N ASP A 171 31.19 -22.90 4.34
CA ASP A 171 32.31 -22.94 5.30
C ASP A 171 32.37 -21.67 6.18
N ILE A 172 32.22 -20.49 5.57
CA ILE A 172 32.20 -19.22 6.31
C ILE A 172 31.00 -19.16 7.25
N ARG A 173 29.81 -19.58 6.78
CA ARG A 173 28.59 -19.60 7.60
C ARG A 173 28.71 -20.56 8.77
N GLN A 174 29.29 -21.75 8.55
CA GLN A 174 29.49 -22.73 9.59
C GLN A 174 30.47 -22.23 10.66
N LYS A 175 31.64 -21.71 10.26
CA LYS A 175 32.63 -21.13 11.17
C LYS A 175 32.06 -19.97 11.98
N PHE A 176 31.28 -19.09 11.34
CA PHE A 176 30.60 -18.01 12.05
C PHE A 176 29.63 -18.54 13.10
N ALA A 177 28.81 -19.55 12.74
CA ALA A 177 27.84 -20.13 13.65
C ALA A 177 28.49 -20.90 14.81
N GLU A 178 29.61 -21.58 14.58
CA GLU A 178 30.41 -22.22 15.62
C GLU A 178 31.01 -21.17 16.58
N GLY A 179 31.66 -20.14 16.04
CA GLY A 179 32.21 -19.04 16.84
C GLY A 179 31.16 -18.32 17.68
N LEU A 180 29.96 -18.11 17.14
CA LEU A 180 28.85 -17.49 17.86
C LEU A 180 28.30 -18.36 19.01
N ARG A 181 28.41 -19.70 18.91
CA ARG A 181 28.00 -20.63 19.97
C ARG A 181 29.05 -20.81 21.05
N GLU A 182 30.32 -20.76 20.68
CA GLU A 182 31.45 -21.08 21.56
C GLU A 182 31.96 -19.87 22.36
N GLN A 183 31.72 -18.64 21.91
CA GLN A 183 32.28 -17.43 22.52
C GLN A 183 31.20 -16.43 22.95
N ASP A 184 31.16 -16.12 24.25
CA ASP A 184 30.18 -15.18 24.83
C ASP A 184 30.57 -13.69 24.71
N ASP A 185 31.81 -13.40 24.28
CA ASP A 185 32.49 -12.10 24.42
C ASP A 185 32.68 -11.31 23.11
N TRP A 186 31.89 -11.57 22.07
CA TRP A 186 31.97 -10.81 20.81
C TRP A 186 31.50 -9.35 20.90
N ILE A 187 30.75 -9.01 21.96
CA ILE A 187 30.24 -7.66 22.19
C ILE A 187 31.33 -6.86 22.90
N ILE A 188 31.97 -5.94 22.18
CA ILE A 188 33.00 -5.06 22.76
C ILE A 188 32.38 -3.73 23.17
N ILE A 189 32.47 -3.42 24.46
CA ILE A 189 32.01 -2.18 25.05
C ILE A 189 33.19 -1.22 25.20
N GLY A 190 33.10 -0.05 24.58
CA GLY A 190 34.11 1.00 24.60
C GLY A 190 33.55 2.34 25.08
N ASP A 191 34.40 3.37 25.04
CA ASP A 191 33.95 4.75 25.24
C ASP A 191 33.03 5.17 24.11
N ARG A 192 31.95 5.87 24.45
CA ARG A 192 31.00 6.35 23.46
C ARG A 192 31.69 7.34 22.52
N LYS A 193 31.73 7.00 21.24
CA LYS A 193 32.20 7.91 20.20
C LYS A 193 31.03 8.75 19.67
N GLU A 194 31.29 10.03 19.46
CA GLU A 194 30.34 10.95 18.80
C GLU A 194 30.85 11.43 17.44
N THR A 195 32.05 11.03 17.04
CA THR A 195 32.64 11.37 15.74
C THR A 195 33.09 10.15 14.95
N LEU A 196 33.19 10.31 13.63
CA LEU A 196 33.75 9.31 12.70
C LEU A 196 35.28 9.42 12.63
N ASP A 197 35.91 10.24 13.47
CA ASP A 197 37.37 10.44 13.42
C ASP A 197 38.10 9.16 13.79
N GLY A 198 39.04 8.76 12.94
CA GLY A 198 39.81 7.52 13.13
C GLY A 198 39.09 6.24 12.69
N GLU A 199 37.86 6.31 12.16
CA GLU A 199 37.13 5.16 11.60
C GLU A 199 37.64 4.78 10.20
N CYS A 200 38.92 4.43 10.09
CA CYS A 200 39.62 4.16 8.83
C CYS A 200 39.77 2.66 8.51
N LYS A 201 39.10 1.78 9.27
CA LYS A 201 39.24 0.31 9.11
C LYS A 201 38.60 -0.19 7.82
N TYR A 202 37.52 0.44 7.38
CA TYR A 202 36.70 -0.01 6.24
C TYR A 202 36.57 1.04 5.13
N CYS A 203 37.49 2.01 5.09
CA CYS A 203 37.63 3.02 4.03
C CYS A 203 38.96 3.78 4.21
N ASP A 204 39.60 4.21 3.11
CA ASP A 204 40.82 5.02 3.18
C ASP A 204 40.62 6.30 4.03
N GLY A 205 41.42 6.43 5.08
CA GLY A 205 41.38 7.56 6.00
C GLY A 205 41.69 8.91 5.34
N LYS A 206 42.36 8.96 4.18
CA LYS A 206 42.50 10.21 3.41
C LYS A 206 41.18 10.61 2.74
N LEU A 207 40.43 9.64 2.22
CA LEU A 207 39.13 9.88 1.59
C LEU A 207 38.08 10.31 2.63
N ILE A 208 38.05 9.67 3.80
CA ILE A 208 37.15 10.07 4.89
C ILE A 208 37.38 11.52 5.28
N ARG A 209 38.64 11.92 5.49
CA ARG A 209 38.98 13.33 5.81
C ARG A 209 38.51 14.29 4.71
N LYS A 210 38.81 13.99 3.44
CA LYS A 210 38.33 14.80 2.31
C LYS A 210 36.80 14.92 2.26
N MET A 211 36.07 13.85 2.56
CA MET A 211 34.61 13.87 2.61
C MET A 211 34.10 14.67 3.80
N LEU A 212 34.71 14.52 4.98
CA LEU A 212 34.36 15.33 6.15
C LEU A 212 34.64 16.81 5.89
N ASP A 213 35.71 17.15 5.18
CA ASP A 213 36.03 18.52 4.77
C ASP A 213 35.03 19.02 3.73
N ALA A 214 34.69 18.24 2.72
CA ALA A 214 33.68 18.60 1.72
C ALA A 214 32.29 18.81 2.34
N LYS A 215 31.95 18.08 3.41
CA LYS A 215 30.71 18.29 4.19
C LYS A 215 30.69 19.65 4.90
N SER A 216 31.80 20.37 5.01
CA SER A 216 31.80 21.75 5.54
C SER A 216 31.03 22.73 4.66
N VAL A 217 30.67 22.35 3.42
CA VAL A 217 29.77 23.14 2.57
C VAL A 217 28.44 23.42 3.28
N PHE A 218 27.97 22.49 4.11
CA PHE A 218 26.76 22.67 4.91
C PHE A 218 26.93 23.75 6.00
N ASP A 219 28.14 23.92 6.55
CA ASP A 219 28.44 25.00 7.51
C ASP A 219 28.53 26.38 6.85
N GLN A 220 28.85 26.43 5.55
CA GLN A 220 29.19 27.66 4.82
C GLN A 220 28.01 28.30 4.08
N LEU A 221 26.92 27.55 3.90
CA LEU A 221 25.71 27.98 3.19
C LEU A 221 24.53 28.05 4.15
N ASP A 222 23.60 28.98 3.91
CA ASP A 222 22.30 28.89 4.55
C ASP A 222 21.47 27.75 3.92
N VAL A 223 20.53 27.24 4.71
CA VAL A 223 19.71 26.08 4.34
C VAL A 223 18.96 26.31 3.02
N ARG A 224 18.56 27.56 2.73
CA ARG A 224 17.82 27.88 1.51
C ARG A 224 18.72 27.85 0.27
N ASP A 225 19.86 28.55 0.33
CA ASP A 225 20.84 28.60 -0.76
C ASP A 225 21.34 27.19 -1.10
N LEU A 226 21.58 26.36 -0.07
CA LEU A 226 21.95 24.96 -0.24
C LEU A 226 20.84 24.16 -0.93
N LYS A 227 19.58 24.33 -0.54
CA LYS A 227 18.44 23.65 -1.15
C LYS A 227 18.29 24.03 -2.61
N GLU A 228 18.33 25.32 -2.94
CA GLU A 228 18.26 25.82 -4.31
C GLU A 228 19.45 25.34 -5.17
N ALA A 229 20.67 25.33 -4.61
CA ALA A 229 21.85 24.80 -5.29
C ALA A 229 21.72 23.29 -5.54
N ARG A 230 21.29 22.52 -4.54
CA ARG A 230 21.07 21.07 -4.62
C ARG A 230 20.04 20.72 -5.68
N THR A 231 18.90 21.42 -5.70
CA THR A 231 17.80 21.16 -6.65
C THR A 231 18.24 21.41 -8.09
N ARG A 232 19.08 22.42 -8.33
CA ARG A 232 19.66 22.69 -9.66
C ARG A 232 20.81 21.75 -10.03
N ALA A 233 21.58 21.27 -9.05
CA ALA A 233 22.78 20.48 -9.25
C ALA A 233 22.54 18.97 -9.38
N ASN A 234 21.50 18.44 -8.74
CA ASN A 234 21.22 17.00 -8.79
C ASN A 234 20.56 16.64 -10.14
N PRO A 235 21.19 15.82 -10.99
CA PRO A 235 20.62 15.45 -12.30
C PRO A 235 19.32 14.64 -12.20
N TYR A 236 19.03 14.03 -11.04
CA TYR A 236 17.83 13.20 -10.84
C TYR A 236 16.72 13.89 -10.01
N GLU A 237 16.84 15.19 -9.71
CA GLU A 237 15.90 15.84 -8.77
C GLU A 237 14.46 15.91 -9.30
N THR A 238 14.26 16.16 -10.60
CA THR A 238 12.95 16.32 -11.25
C THR A 238 12.12 15.03 -11.31
N ILE A 239 12.72 13.88 -11.00
CA ILE A 239 11.98 12.63 -10.76
C ILE A 239 10.95 12.83 -9.64
N GLY A 240 11.33 13.56 -8.60
CA GLY A 240 10.44 13.94 -7.52
C GLY A 240 9.69 12.75 -6.93
N SER A 241 8.37 12.91 -6.76
CA SER A 241 7.48 11.84 -6.28
C SER A 241 6.66 11.18 -7.38
N ALA A 242 6.86 11.57 -8.65
CA ALA A 242 5.94 11.27 -9.75
C ALA A 242 4.47 11.47 -9.32
N PHE A 243 3.64 10.44 -9.37
CA PHE A 243 2.24 10.47 -8.93
C PHE A 243 1.99 9.86 -7.55
N PHE A 244 3.04 9.46 -6.81
CA PHE A 244 2.95 8.93 -5.45
C PHE A 244 2.89 10.05 -4.40
N GLN A 245 2.62 9.71 -3.15
CA GLN A 245 2.53 10.71 -2.08
C GLN A 245 3.87 11.42 -1.81
N ASN A 246 5.00 10.73 -2.00
CA ASN A 246 6.35 11.23 -1.70
C ASN A 246 7.43 10.51 -2.52
N ARG A 247 8.67 11.02 -2.41
CA ARG A 247 9.83 10.50 -3.15
C ARG A 247 10.33 9.13 -2.69
N ALA A 248 10.01 8.71 -1.47
CA ALA A 248 10.42 7.39 -0.98
C ALA A 248 9.79 6.28 -1.83
N ALA A 249 8.55 6.46 -2.29
CA ALA A 249 7.93 5.54 -3.24
C ALA A 249 8.79 5.33 -4.51
N MET A 250 9.37 6.41 -5.05
CA MET A 250 10.25 6.35 -6.22
C MET A 250 11.59 5.66 -5.91
N LYS A 251 12.10 5.74 -4.67
CA LYS A 251 13.26 4.94 -4.26
C LYS A 251 12.97 3.45 -4.29
N MET A 252 11.80 3.05 -3.79
CA MET A 252 11.38 1.66 -3.87
C MET A 252 11.17 1.21 -5.32
N ALA A 253 10.58 2.05 -6.17
CA ALA A 253 10.43 1.78 -7.60
C ALA A 253 11.78 1.57 -8.32
N ASN A 254 12.74 2.45 -8.03
CA ASN A 254 14.08 2.37 -8.56
C ASN A 254 14.78 1.09 -8.10
N LEU A 255 14.77 0.80 -6.80
CA LEU A 255 15.38 -0.41 -6.23
C LEU A 255 14.74 -1.66 -6.82
N ASP A 256 13.41 -1.75 -6.82
CA ASP A 256 12.70 -2.91 -7.35
C ASP A 256 13.06 -3.16 -8.81
N ARG A 257 13.16 -2.12 -9.66
CA ARG A 257 13.59 -2.30 -11.06
C ARG A 257 15.03 -2.79 -11.20
N ILE A 258 16.00 -2.20 -10.50
CA ILE A 258 17.44 -2.55 -10.70
C ILE A 258 17.76 -3.96 -10.20
N TYR A 259 16.92 -4.51 -9.32
CA TYR A 259 16.97 -5.90 -8.89
C TYR A 259 15.99 -6.77 -9.71
N ASP A 260 15.62 -6.37 -10.92
CA ASP A 260 14.73 -7.10 -11.83
C ASP A 260 13.41 -7.54 -11.18
N TRP A 261 12.77 -6.62 -10.46
CA TRP A 261 11.54 -6.81 -9.70
C TRP A 261 11.58 -7.91 -8.64
N LEU A 262 12.78 -8.26 -8.15
CA LEU A 262 12.98 -9.24 -7.09
C LEU A 262 12.20 -8.90 -5.81
N LEU A 263 12.04 -7.61 -5.48
CA LEU A 263 11.43 -7.19 -4.22
C LEU A 263 9.92 -7.40 -4.26
N THR A 264 9.25 -7.04 -5.35
CA THR A 264 7.81 -7.28 -5.54
C THR A 264 7.47 -8.67 -6.08
N GLY A 265 8.48 -9.44 -6.48
CA GLY A 265 8.34 -10.76 -7.09
C GLY A 265 7.61 -10.71 -8.43
N GLU A 266 7.69 -9.58 -9.13
CA GLU A 266 7.03 -9.38 -10.41
C GLU A 266 7.85 -9.90 -11.58
N LYS A 267 7.17 -10.18 -12.69
CA LYS A 267 7.79 -10.46 -13.98
C LYS A 267 7.47 -9.32 -14.94
N LEU A 268 8.38 -9.01 -15.86
CA LEU A 268 8.22 -7.92 -16.83
C LEU A 268 6.87 -7.98 -17.57
N GLU A 269 6.47 -9.17 -18.03
CA GLU A 269 5.19 -9.41 -18.72
C GLU A 269 3.97 -9.01 -17.87
N ASN A 270 4.02 -9.28 -16.56
CA ASN A 270 2.93 -8.95 -15.64
C ASN A 270 2.91 -7.46 -15.28
N VAL A 271 4.08 -6.83 -15.18
CA VAL A 271 4.21 -5.41 -14.85
C VAL A 271 3.51 -4.54 -15.88
N GLU A 272 3.71 -4.80 -17.17
CA GLU A 272 3.13 -3.99 -18.23
C GLU A 272 1.61 -4.19 -18.37
N ILE A 273 1.08 -5.36 -17.99
CA ILE A 273 -0.37 -5.64 -18.01
C ILE A 273 -1.06 -4.99 -16.79
N LYS A 274 -0.46 -5.07 -15.60
CA LYS A 274 -1.04 -4.52 -14.37
C LYS A 274 -0.86 -3.00 -14.26
N ASN A 275 0.29 -2.49 -14.67
CA ASN A 275 0.64 -1.07 -14.62
C ASN A 275 1.07 -0.59 -16.02
N PRO A 276 0.14 -0.44 -16.96
CA PRO A 276 0.48 -0.05 -18.32
C PRO A 276 1.12 1.34 -18.37
N MET A 277 2.09 1.49 -19.27
CA MET A 277 2.82 2.74 -19.50
C MET A 277 2.06 3.74 -20.37
N ASN A 278 1.02 3.28 -21.08
CA ASN A 278 0.24 4.12 -21.98
C ASN A 278 -0.58 5.13 -21.17
N VAL A 279 -0.52 6.38 -21.60
CA VAL A 279 -1.19 7.52 -20.95
C VAL A 279 -2.24 8.10 -21.88
N GLU A 280 -3.45 8.25 -21.37
CA GLU A 280 -4.53 9.00 -21.99
C GLU A 280 -4.50 10.46 -21.53
N ILE A 281 -4.59 11.38 -22.49
CA ILE A 281 -4.65 12.83 -22.23
C ILE A 281 -6.12 13.23 -22.21
N LYS A 282 -6.67 13.53 -21.03
CA LYS A 282 -8.05 14.04 -20.90
C LYS A 282 -8.16 15.53 -21.19
N ASN A 283 -7.12 16.29 -20.83
CA ASN A 283 -6.94 17.71 -21.15
C ASN A 283 -5.46 18.09 -20.92
N GLU A 284 -5.06 19.33 -21.22
CA GLU A 284 -3.68 19.83 -21.12
C GLU A 284 -2.99 19.56 -19.77
N LYS A 285 -3.75 19.38 -18.68
CA LYS A 285 -3.23 19.21 -17.30
C LYS A 285 -3.48 17.83 -16.70
N CYS A 286 -4.22 16.96 -17.38
CA CYS A 286 -4.67 15.68 -16.84
C CYS A 286 -4.24 14.52 -17.73
N ARG A 287 -3.15 13.87 -17.32
CA ARG A 287 -2.61 12.62 -17.86
C ARG A 287 -3.03 11.47 -16.95
N ILE A 288 -3.67 10.45 -17.49
CA ILE A 288 -4.12 9.27 -16.72
C ILE A 288 -3.60 8.02 -17.42
N ALA A 289 -3.06 7.07 -16.65
CA ALA A 289 -2.67 5.78 -17.21
C ALA A 289 -3.91 5.00 -17.66
N VAL A 290 -3.78 4.26 -18.76
CA VAL A 290 -4.78 3.28 -19.17
C VAL A 290 -5.03 2.29 -18.02
N SER A 291 -6.26 1.77 -17.91
CA SER A 291 -6.56 0.78 -16.87
C SER A 291 -5.85 -0.54 -17.16
N GLY A 292 -5.11 -1.05 -16.18
CA GLY A 292 -4.47 -2.36 -16.25
C GLY A 292 -5.47 -3.51 -16.14
N LYS A 293 -4.96 -4.74 -16.11
CA LYS A 293 -5.72 -5.97 -15.81
C LYS A 293 -5.06 -6.76 -14.69
N ASN A 294 -5.86 -7.41 -13.86
CA ASN A 294 -5.35 -8.26 -12.79
C ASN A 294 -4.88 -9.62 -13.34
N THR A 295 -3.57 -9.83 -13.41
CA THR A 295 -2.96 -11.09 -13.87
C THR A 295 -2.77 -12.11 -12.74
N ASP A 296 -3.00 -11.72 -11.48
CA ASP A 296 -2.62 -12.50 -10.30
C ASP A 296 -3.82 -13.08 -9.55
N ARG A 297 -5.00 -13.16 -10.18
CA ARG A 297 -6.24 -13.64 -9.52
C ARG A 297 -6.04 -14.99 -8.82
N THR A 298 -5.33 -15.92 -9.45
CA THR A 298 -5.04 -17.26 -8.92
C THR A 298 -3.72 -17.35 -8.14
N SER A 299 -2.85 -16.34 -8.24
CA SER A 299 -1.60 -16.29 -7.49
C SER A 299 -1.87 -16.14 -5.99
N PRO A 300 -1.05 -16.73 -5.10
CA PRO A 300 -1.12 -16.49 -3.67
C PRO A 300 -1.00 -15.00 -3.32
N LEU A 301 -1.48 -14.62 -2.14
CA LEU A 301 -1.36 -13.25 -1.66
C LEU A 301 0.10 -12.91 -1.35
N PHE A 302 0.57 -11.76 -1.83
CA PHE A 302 1.91 -11.26 -1.52
C PHE A 302 1.89 -10.54 -0.18
N TYR A 303 2.62 -11.05 0.81
CA TYR A 303 2.67 -10.47 2.14
C TYR A 303 3.92 -9.62 2.29
N PHE A 304 3.80 -8.40 2.82
CA PHE A 304 4.96 -7.56 3.12
C PHE A 304 4.85 -6.88 4.48
N ALA A 305 5.98 -6.42 5.01
CA ALA A 305 6.01 -5.53 6.16
C ALA A 305 6.83 -4.26 5.87
N ASP A 306 6.38 -3.13 6.41
CA ASP A 306 7.02 -1.82 6.26
C ASP A 306 7.28 -1.23 7.65
N ILE A 307 8.53 -1.25 8.09
CA ILE A 307 8.95 -0.85 9.44
C ILE A 307 9.70 0.48 9.42
N CYS A 308 9.50 1.29 10.46
CA CYS A 308 10.03 2.66 10.55
C CYS A 308 9.63 3.54 9.35
N ALA A 309 8.43 3.32 8.83
CA ALA A 309 8.09 3.67 7.45
C ALA A 309 7.15 4.88 7.28
N GLY A 310 6.82 5.62 8.34
CA GLY A 310 5.96 6.79 8.18
C GLY A 310 6.59 7.84 7.25
N PRO A 311 5.86 8.33 6.23
CA PRO A 311 4.40 8.30 6.08
C PRO A 311 3.82 7.14 5.23
N GLY A 312 4.63 6.22 4.70
CA GLY A 312 4.17 5.02 3.96
C GLY A 312 4.43 5.03 2.45
N GLY A 313 5.50 5.68 1.98
CA GLY A 313 5.82 5.76 0.54
C GLY A 313 6.18 4.40 -0.08
N PHE A 314 6.97 3.58 0.62
CA PHE A 314 7.32 2.23 0.18
C PHE A 314 6.09 1.33 0.09
N THR A 315 5.26 1.33 1.12
CA THR A 315 3.93 0.68 1.12
C THR A 315 3.09 1.09 -0.10
N GLU A 316 2.99 2.38 -0.40
CA GLU A 316 2.18 2.87 -1.52
C GLU A 316 2.65 2.32 -2.87
N TYR A 317 3.98 2.31 -3.10
CA TYR A 317 4.57 1.72 -4.30
C TYR A 317 4.26 0.23 -4.42
N VAL A 318 4.51 -0.56 -3.36
CA VAL A 318 4.28 -2.01 -3.39
C VAL A 318 2.81 -2.33 -3.67
N LEU A 319 1.87 -1.65 -2.99
CA LEU A 319 0.45 -1.84 -3.24
C LEU A 319 0.05 -1.45 -4.66
N TRP A 320 0.64 -0.39 -5.23
CA TRP A 320 0.39 0.02 -6.60
C TRP A 320 0.95 -0.98 -7.62
N ARG A 321 2.19 -1.47 -7.41
CA ARG A 321 2.88 -2.41 -8.31
C ARG A 321 2.22 -3.80 -8.30
N LYS A 322 1.86 -4.31 -7.13
CA LYS A 322 1.10 -5.57 -7.02
C LYS A 322 -0.32 -5.42 -7.58
N GLY A 323 -0.92 -4.24 -7.40
CA GLY A 323 -2.24 -3.87 -7.91
C GLY A 323 -3.38 -4.63 -7.25
N TYR A 324 -4.58 -4.06 -7.33
CA TYR A 324 -5.83 -4.71 -6.90
C TYR A 324 -5.73 -5.29 -5.48
N TYR A 325 -6.20 -6.52 -5.29
CA TYR A 325 -6.21 -7.27 -4.02
C TYR A 325 -5.11 -8.35 -3.97
N ASN A 326 -3.95 -8.07 -4.57
CA ASN A 326 -2.85 -9.05 -4.68
C ASN A 326 -1.82 -8.99 -3.55
N ALA A 327 -1.93 -8.02 -2.63
CA ALA A 327 -0.99 -7.87 -1.53
C ALA A 327 -1.67 -7.56 -0.20
N LYS A 328 -1.01 -7.92 0.90
CA LYS A 328 -1.35 -7.54 2.28
C LYS A 328 -0.09 -7.04 2.97
N GLY A 329 -0.16 -5.85 3.55
CA GLY A 329 0.95 -5.22 4.26
C GLY A 329 0.71 -5.09 5.76
N PHE A 330 1.79 -5.16 6.53
CA PHE A 330 1.82 -4.86 7.97
C PHE A 330 2.81 -3.72 8.25
N GLY A 331 2.44 -2.76 9.08
CA GLY A 331 3.26 -1.58 9.34
C GLY A 331 3.61 -1.41 10.81
N MET A 332 4.81 -0.95 11.12
CA MET A 332 5.15 -0.43 12.45
C MET A 332 6.01 0.82 12.32
N THR A 333 5.56 1.93 12.90
CA THR A 333 6.29 3.21 12.88
C THR A 333 5.92 4.02 14.12
N LEU A 334 6.77 4.96 14.52
CA LEU A 334 6.50 5.86 15.64
C LEU A 334 5.20 6.66 15.43
N LYS A 335 4.39 6.76 16.48
CA LYS A 335 3.16 7.56 16.46
C LYS A 335 3.43 9.07 16.37
N GLY A 336 2.38 9.79 15.95
CA GLY A 336 2.36 11.25 15.95
C GLY A 336 2.73 11.83 14.58
N LYS A 337 3.76 12.69 14.53
CA LYS A 337 4.12 13.34 13.26
C LYS A 337 4.73 12.35 12.25
N ASP A 338 5.38 11.32 12.77
CA ASP A 338 6.10 10.28 12.02
C ASP A 338 5.23 9.07 11.68
N ASP A 339 3.92 9.23 11.86
CA ASP A 339 2.94 8.19 11.63
C ASP A 339 2.58 8.05 10.15
N PHE A 340 2.04 6.89 9.77
CA PHE A 340 1.50 6.63 8.45
C PHE A 340 0.46 7.68 8.05
N LYS A 341 0.57 8.18 6.82
CA LYS A 341 -0.38 9.13 6.23
C LYS A 341 -1.21 8.43 5.16
N LEU A 342 -1.88 7.35 5.53
CA LEU A 342 -2.67 6.50 4.63
C LEU A 342 -3.71 7.27 3.79
N LYS A 343 -4.28 8.35 4.35
CA LYS A 343 -5.22 9.23 3.63
C LYS A 343 -4.58 10.04 2.49
N ARG A 344 -3.25 10.10 2.43
CA ARG A 344 -2.48 10.79 1.39
C ARG A 344 -2.07 9.87 0.24
N PHE A 345 -2.38 8.57 0.31
CA PHE A 345 -2.09 7.66 -0.79
C PHE A 345 -2.87 8.12 -2.02
N THR A 346 -2.15 8.33 -3.12
CA THR A 346 -2.67 8.83 -4.40
C THR A 346 -2.73 7.71 -5.43
N ALA A 347 -1.84 6.72 -5.33
CA ALA A 347 -1.67 5.65 -6.31
C ALA A 347 -2.40 4.34 -5.96
N SER A 348 -2.61 4.03 -4.67
CA SER A 348 -3.12 2.74 -4.21
C SER A 348 -4.12 2.86 -3.04
N SER A 349 -4.89 1.79 -2.80
CA SER A 349 -5.83 1.75 -1.67
C SER A 349 -5.11 1.35 -0.38
N PRO A 350 -5.20 2.12 0.71
CA PRO A 350 -4.61 1.74 1.99
C PRO A 350 -5.37 0.61 2.70
N SER A 351 -6.52 0.16 2.17
CA SER A 351 -7.33 -0.91 2.77
C SER A 351 -6.60 -2.24 2.96
N TYR A 352 -5.51 -2.45 2.21
CA TYR A 352 -4.71 -3.67 2.25
C TYR A 352 -3.52 -3.57 3.23
N PHE A 353 -3.40 -2.48 3.98
CA PHE A 353 -2.32 -2.22 4.91
C PHE A 353 -2.82 -2.12 6.35
N GLU A 354 -2.12 -2.79 7.26
CA GLU A 354 -2.47 -2.85 8.68
C GLU A 354 -1.34 -2.25 9.54
N PRO A 355 -1.48 -0.99 9.98
CA PRO A 355 -0.58 -0.40 10.96
C PRO A 355 -0.75 -1.07 12.33
N TYR A 356 0.35 -1.35 13.00
CA TYR A 356 0.43 -1.87 14.36
C TYR A 356 1.56 -1.17 15.14
N TYR A 357 1.28 -0.73 16.37
CA TYR A 357 2.18 0.15 17.13
C TYR A 357 2.85 -0.55 18.31
N GLY A 358 2.96 -1.88 18.27
CA GLY A 358 3.56 -2.65 19.36
C GLY A 358 2.69 -2.74 20.62
N LYS A 359 3.15 -3.54 21.58
CA LYS A 359 2.49 -3.74 22.89
C LYS A 359 2.35 -2.43 23.67
N HIS A 360 3.33 -1.53 23.54
CA HIS A 360 3.35 -0.21 24.19
C HIS A 360 2.56 0.86 23.43
N ASN A 361 2.02 0.52 22.25
CA ASN A 361 1.19 1.38 21.43
C ASN A 361 1.86 2.72 21.04
N ASP A 362 3.19 2.73 20.92
CA ASP A 362 4.02 3.88 20.57
C ASP A 362 4.72 3.73 19.20
N GLY A 363 4.85 2.48 18.72
CA GLY A 363 5.54 2.13 17.47
C GLY A 363 7.06 2.19 17.55
N ASP A 364 7.63 2.19 18.76
CA ASP A 364 9.08 2.23 18.96
C ASP A 364 9.69 0.84 18.71
N VAL A 365 10.39 0.71 17.58
CA VAL A 365 11.04 -0.55 17.17
C VAL A 365 12.20 -0.93 18.09
N THR A 366 12.73 -0.02 18.91
CA THR A 366 13.89 -0.29 19.76
C THR A 366 13.53 -1.11 21.01
N LYS A 367 12.24 -1.20 21.33
CA LYS A 367 11.70 -1.95 22.48
C LYS A 367 11.46 -3.42 22.12
N PRO A 368 12.10 -4.39 22.81
CA PRO A 368 11.94 -5.82 22.52
C PRO A 368 10.48 -6.32 22.56
N ASP A 369 9.68 -5.78 23.48
CA ASP A 369 8.25 -6.10 23.61
C ASP A 369 7.44 -5.74 22.35
N ASN A 370 7.77 -4.62 21.70
CA ASN A 370 7.11 -4.19 20.47
C ASN A 370 7.50 -5.08 19.28
N ILE A 371 8.77 -5.48 19.20
CA ILE A 371 9.26 -6.42 18.16
C ILE A 371 8.54 -7.77 18.31
N THR A 372 8.51 -8.31 19.52
CA THR A 372 7.89 -9.62 19.80
C THR A 372 6.39 -9.59 19.52
N SER A 373 5.70 -8.53 19.91
CA SER A 373 4.26 -8.42 19.66
C SER A 373 3.96 -8.20 18.17
N PHE A 374 4.79 -7.46 17.43
CA PHE A 374 4.66 -7.34 15.98
C PHE A 374 4.89 -8.68 15.26
N GLU A 375 5.89 -9.47 15.68
CA GLU A 375 6.12 -10.83 15.17
C GLU A 375 4.87 -11.71 15.32
N ALA A 376 4.22 -11.69 16.49
CA ALA A 376 3.00 -12.47 16.74
C ALA A 376 1.84 -12.09 15.81
N ILE A 377 1.66 -10.79 15.54
CA ILE A 377 0.60 -10.26 14.69
C ILE A 377 0.83 -10.66 13.23
N VAL A 378 2.06 -10.50 12.75
CA VAL A 378 2.43 -10.88 11.38
C VAL A 378 2.27 -12.38 11.19
N LYS A 379 2.74 -13.21 12.14
CA LYS A 379 2.56 -14.67 12.08
C LYS A 379 1.08 -15.05 12.00
N ARG A 380 0.23 -14.48 12.86
CA ARG A 380 -1.22 -14.71 12.82
C ARG A 380 -1.83 -14.31 11.47
N GLY A 381 -1.42 -13.18 10.91
CA GLY A 381 -1.93 -12.67 9.62
C GLY A 381 -1.40 -13.40 8.38
N THR A 382 -0.40 -14.28 8.54
CA THR A 382 0.31 -14.97 7.44
C THR A 382 0.31 -16.50 7.61
N ASN A 383 -0.63 -17.05 8.39
CA ASN A 383 -0.72 -18.49 8.68
C ASN A 383 0.61 -19.08 9.22
N ASN A 384 1.29 -18.34 10.08
CA ASN A 384 2.59 -18.66 10.68
C ASN A 384 3.75 -18.80 9.69
N VAL A 385 3.60 -18.36 8.43
CA VAL A 385 4.66 -18.46 7.41
C VAL A 385 5.60 -17.24 7.43
N GLY A 386 5.09 -16.05 7.75
CA GLY A 386 5.82 -14.79 7.63
C GLY A 386 5.67 -14.12 6.25
N VAL A 387 6.28 -12.95 6.11
CA VAL A 387 6.12 -12.09 4.91
C VAL A 387 7.13 -12.42 3.80
N ASP A 388 6.76 -12.14 2.55
CA ASP A 388 7.62 -12.25 1.37
C ASP A 388 8.72 -11.17 1.35
N LEU A 389 8.38 -9.95 1.77
CA LEU A 389 9.25 -8.78 1.74
C LEU A 389 9.15 -8.00 3.05
N VAL A 390 10.29 -7.60 3.61
CA VAL A 390 10.35 -6.56 4.65
C VAL A 390 11.10 -5.37 4.09
N MET A 391 10.52 -4.19 4.28
CA MET A 391 11.11 -2.91 3.92
C MET A 391 11.31 -2.07 5.18
N ALA A 392 12.42 -1.35 5.25
CA ALA A 392 12.78 -0.52 6.39
C ALA A 392 13.43 0.79 5.91
N ASP A 393 12.82 1.93 6.22
CA ASP A 393 13.31 3.27 5.80
C ASP A 393 13.57 4.19 7.01
N GLY A 394 13.98 3.60 8.14
CA GLY A 394 14.21 4.32 9.38
C GLY A 394 15.37 5.31 9.30
N GLY A 395 15.14 6.51 9.84
CA GLY A 395 16.16 7.53 10.06
C GLY A 395 15.66 8.61 11.03
N PHE A 396 16.57 9.26 11.75
CA PHE A 396 16.25 10.35 12.67
C PHE A 396 16.67 11.70 12.08
N CYS A 397 15.96 12.77 12.43
CA CYS A 397 16.34 14.15 12.13
C CYS A 397 16.95 14.77 13.38
N VAL A 398 18.13 15.38 13.28
CA VAL A 398 18.79 16.11 14.39
C VAL A 398 18.53 17.59 14.18
N ASP A 399 17.93 18.26 15.18
CA ASP A 399 17.51 19.66 15.06
C ASP A 399 18.66 20.63 14.72
N GLN A 400 18.33 21.60 13.87
CA GLN A 400 18.99 22.89 13.66
C GLN A 400 20.42 22.93 13.09
N GLN A 401 21.06 21.78 12.84
CA GLN A 401 22.31 21.71 12.08
C GLN A 401 22.27 20.52 11.11
N GLU A 402 21.91 20.77 9.84
CA GLU A 402 22.14 19.81 8.73
C GLU A 402 23.59 19.27 8.76
N ASN A 403 24.51 20.06 9.30
CA ASN A 403 25.95 19.82 9.48
C ASN A 403 26.24 18.64 10.43
N ILE A 404 25.49 18.50 11.53
CA ILE A 404 25.65 17.39 12.50
C ILE A 404 25.04 16.11 11.93
N GLN A 405 23.88 16.22 11.27
CA GLN A 405 23.21 15.07 10.65
C GLN A 405 24.02 14.49 9.49
N ALA A 406 24.67 15.33 8.67
CA ALA A 406 25.54 14.89 7.60
C ALA A 406 26.79 14.15 8.10
N ARG A 407 27.30 14.47 9.31
CA ARG A 407 28.55 13.91 9.84
C ARG A 407 28.38 12.69 10.75
N PHE A 408 27.27 12.54 11.48
CA PHE A 408 27.13 11.51 12.53
C PHE A 408 25.91 10.59 12.39
N SER A 409 25.25 10.59 11.23
CA SER A 409 24.04 9.79 10.98
C SER A 409 24.22 8.29 11.24
N GLU A 410 25.40 7.73 10.98
CA GLU A 410 25.71 6.32 11.25
C GLU A 410 25.65 6.00 12.76
N ILE A 411 26.42 6.72 13.57
CA ILE A 411 26.52 6.48 15.02
C ILE A 411 25.16 6.65 15.70
N LEU A 412 24.40 7.69 15.32
CA LEU A 412 23.09 7.97 15.89
C LEU A 412 22.03 6.93 15.47
N SER A 413 22.17 6.32 14.30
CA SER A 413 21.22 5.34 13.75
C SER A 413 21.58 3.89 14.05
N LYS A 414 22.73 3.63 14.70
CA LYS A 414 23.26 2.27 14.87
C LYS A 414 22.27 1.31 15.57
N ARG A 415 21.59 1.78 16.63
CA ARG A 415 20.58 0.98 17.34
C ARG A 415 19.36 0.73 16.45
N LEU A 416 19.01 1.70 15.61
CA LEU A 416 17.92 1.57 14.65
C LEU A 416 18.26 0.55 13.55
N TYR A 417 19.50 0.48 13.07
CA TYR A 417 19.93 -0.59 12.15
C TYR A 417 19.74 -1.96 12.77
N LEU A 418 20.26 -2.15 13.99
CA LEU A 418 20.13 -3.40 14.73
C LEU A 418 18.66 -3.81 14.86
N CYS A 419 17.79 -2.90 15.30
CA CYS A 419 16.39 -3.22 15.55
C CYS A 419 15.59 -3.43 14.26
N GLN A 420 15.91 -2.73 13.16
CA GLN A 420 15.31 -2.98 11.85
C GLN A 420 15.72 -4.35 11.31
N PHE A 421 16.99 -4.72 11.44
CA PHE A 421 17.49 -6.05 11.03
C PHE A 421 16.83 -7.14 11.88
N LEU A 422 16.86 -7.00 13.20
CA LEU A 422 16.23 -7.95 14.14
C LEU A 422 14.73 -8.12 13.86
N THR A 423 14.00 -7.03 13.65
CA THR A 423 12.57 -7.08 13.32
C THR A 423 12.34 -7.74 11.97
N GLY A 424 13.15 -7.42 10.95
CA GLY A 424 13.08 -8.07 9.64
C GLY A 424 13.29 -9.58 9.72
N LEU A 425 14.35 -10.03 10.40
CA LEU A 425 14.61 -11.45 10.65
C LEU A 425 13.49 -12.14 11.44
N SER A 426 12.72 -11.38 12.22
CA SER A 426 11.64 -11.92 13.04
C SER A 426 10.37 -12.23 12.26
N VAL A 427 10.10 -11.49 11.18
CA VAL A 427 8.81 -11.55 10.47
C VAL A 427 8.92 -12.11 9.05
N LEU A 428 10.12 -12.17 8.49
CA LEU A 428 10.37 -12.74 7.16
C LEU A 428 10.06 -14.23 7.12
N ARG A 429 9.51 -14.67 5.99
CA ARG A 429 9.41 -16.11 5.72
C ARG A 429 10.78 -16.73 5.52
N VAL A 430 10.92 -17.93 6.04
CA VAL A 430 12.14 -18.72 5.94
C VAL A 430 12.01 -19.74 4.83
N LYS A 431 13.10 -20.01 4.10
CA LYS A 431 13.14 -21.13 3.17
C LYS A 431 13.11 -22.47 3.94
N ALA A 432 12.04 -23.24 3.83
CA ALA A 432 11.92 -24.57 4.42
C ALA A 432 12.27 -25.66 3.40
N GLY A 433 13.45 -26.26 3.52
CA GLY A 433 13.92 -27.33 2.62
C GLY A 433 14.22 -26.86 1.19
N ASN A 434 13.91 -27.70 0.20
CA ASN A 434 14.14 -27.43 -1.23
C ASN A 434 12.95 -26.77 -1.95
N ILE A 435 11.84 -26.51 -1.24
CA ILE A 435 10.61 -25.99 -1.83
C ILE A 435 10.41 -24.54 -1.40
N GLY A 436 10.34 -23.63 -2.38
CA GLY A 436 10.05 -22.21 -2.17
C GLY A 436 11.27 -21.30 -2.05
N SER A 437 11.01 -19.99 -2.11
CA SER A 437 11.99 -18.92 -1.90
C SER A 437 11.82 -18.29 -0.52
N GLY A 438 12.90 -18.13 0.23
CA GLY A 438 12.91 -17.35 1.46
C GLY A 438 12.65 -15.86 1.19
N GLY A 439 12.27 -15.14 2.23
CA GLY A 439 11.90 -13.73 2.17
C GLY A 439 13.03 -12.80 1.72
N LYS A 440 12.66 -11.60 1.30
CA LYS A 440 13.57 -10.51 0.88
C LYS A 440 13.56 -9.40 1.91
N PHE A 441 14.71 -8.76 2.10
CA PHE A 441 14.85 -7.64 3.01
C PHE A 441 15.44 -6.44 2.28
N VAL A 442 14.90 -5.25 2.51
CA VAL A 442 15.52 -4.00 2.10
C VAL A 442 15.54 -3.04 3.28
N CYS A 443 16.69 -2.46 3.57
CA CYS A 443 16.83 -1.50 4.67
C CYS A 443 17.71 -0.34 4.26
N LYS A 444 17.26 0.87 4.58
CA LYS A 444 18.06 2.07 4.51
C LYS A 444 19.22 2.00 5.50
N LEU A 445 20.39 2.39 5.01
CA LEU A 445 21.60 2.64 5.78
C LEU A 445 22.10 4.04 5.44
N PHE A 446 22.96 4.58 6.30
CA PHE A 446 23.77 5.77 6.02
C PHE A 446 25.21 5.32 5.74
N ASP A 447 26.19 6.03 6.30
CA ASP A 447 27.57 5.57 6.30
C ASP A 447 27.70 4.24 7.06
N ILE A 448 28.69 3.45 6.65
CA ILE A 448 28.99 2.10 7.16
C ILE A 448 30.50 1.96 7.40
N PHE A 449 31.09 2.94 8.10
CA PHE A 449 32.52 2.97 8.40
C PHE A 449 32.88 2.31 9.73
N THR A 450 31.92 2.20 10.64
CA THR A 450 32.18 1.69 12.00
C THR A 450 32.19 0.16 12.04
N PRO A 451 33.00 -0.46 12.93
CA PRO A 451 32.97 -1.90 13.18
C PRO A 451 31.58 -2.42 13.56
N PHE A 452 30.80 -1.62 14.29
CA PHE A 452 29.42 -1.96 14.65
C PHE A 452 28.55 -2.16 13.40
N SER A 453 28.49 -1.17 12.50
CA SER A 453 27.66 -1.25 11.29
C SER A 453 28.10 -2.40 10.37
N ILE A 454 29.41 -2.57 10.17
CA ILE A 454 29.94 -3.66 9.35
C ILE A 454 29.65 -5.02 9.98
N GLY A 455 29.77 -5.16 11.31
CA GLY A 455 29.39 -6.39 12.01
C GLY A 455 27.90 -6.74 11.83
N LEU A 456 27.00 -5.75 11.86
CA LEU A 456 25.58 -5.99 11.55
C LEU A 456 25.37 -6.46 10.10
N ILE A 457 26.04 -5.84 9.14
CA ILE A 457 25.96 -6.21 7.72
C ILE A 457 26.54 -7.62 7.50
N TYR A 458 27.63 -7.95 8.18
CA TYR A 458 28.24 -9.28 8.13
C TYR A 458 27.25 -10.35 8.62
N MET A 459 26.54 -10.10 9.74
CA MET A 459 25.47 -11.00 10.18
C MET A 459 24.37 -11.18 9.13
N MET A 460 23.97 -10.12 8.42
CA MET A 460 23.00 -10.22 7.33
C MET A 460 23.54 -11.03 6.14
N TYR A 461 24.82 -10.87 5.80
CA TYR A 461 25.53 -11.67 4.80
C TYR A 461 25.54 -13.18 5.16
N ILE A 462 25.64 -13.52 6.45
CA ILE A 462 25.61 -14.90 6.94
C ILE A 462 24.20 -15.52 6.96
N VAL A 463 23.14 -14.75 7.16
CA VAL A 463 21.77 -15.31 7.26
C VAL A 463 20.98 -15.27 5.95
N PHE A 464 21.46 -14.56 4.92
CA PHE A 464 20.83 -14.54 3.59
C PHE A 464 21.70 -15.23 2.55
N LYS A 465 21.07 -15.79 1.50
CA LYS A 465 21.79 -16.40 0.37
C LYS A 465 22.77 -15.41 -0.26
N ARG A 466 22.33 -14.17 -0.45
CA ARG A 466 23.15 -13.07 -0.98
C ARG A 466 22.67 -11.72 -0.47
N ILE A 467 23.59 -10.77 -0.40
CA ILE A 467 23.32 -9.37 -0.08
C ILE A 467 23.89 -8.45 -1.16
N SER A 468 23.35 -7.24 -1.24
CA SER A 468 23.86 -6.17 -2.07
C SER A 468 23.69 -4.84 -1.34
N ILE A 469 24.70 -3.97 -1.39
CA ILE A 469 24.66 -2.61 -0.85
C ILE A 469 24.72 -1.65 -2.03
N HIS A 470 23.67 -0.85 -2.18
CA HIS A 470 23.49 0.01 -3.34
C HIS A 470 22.98 1.40 -2.96
N LYS A 471 23.45 2.43 -3.66
CA LYS A 471 22.92 3.79 -3.56
C LYS A 471 22.13 4.10 -4.84
N PRO A 472 20.79 4.07 -4.80
CA PRO A 472 19.96 4.30 -5.98
C PRO A 472 20.06 5.75 -6.46
N ASN A 473 19.86 6.00 -7.75
CA ASN A 473 19.86 7.36 -8.34
C ASN A 473 18.79 8.29 -7.73
N THR A 474 17.69 7.72 -7.25
CA THR A 474 16.64 8.43 -6.48
C THR A 474 17.05 8.84 -5.07
N SER A 475 18.19 8.35 -4.56
CA SER A 475 18.83 8.87 -3.36
C SER A 475 19.77 10.02 -3.74
N ARG A 476 19.63 11.17 -3.06
CA ARG A 476 20.43 12.35 -3.36
C ARG A 476 21.92 12.04 -3.32
N PRO A 477 22.71 12.46 -4.32
CA PRO A 477 24.06 11.93 -4.51
C PRO A 477 25.06 12.41 -3.45
N ALA A 478 24.87 13.60 -2.86
CA ALA A 478 25.74 14.15 -1.82
C ALA A 478 25.45 13.66 -0.40
N ASN A 479 24.38 12.88 -0.19
CA ASN A 479 24.06 12.34 1.14
C ASN A 479 24.67 10.93 1.33
N SER A 480 24.74 10.50 2.58
CA SER A 480 25.27 9.18 2.96
C SER A 480 24.26 8.04 2.82
N GLU A 481 23.02 8.32 2.39
CA GLU A 481 21.95 7.31 2.29
C GLU A 481 22.28 6.28 1.21
N ARG A 482 22.11 5.01 1.58
CA ARG A 482 22.24 3.82 0.74
C ARG A 482 21.31 2.73 1.26
N TYR A 483 21.21 1.61 0.57
CA TYR A 483 20.32 0.51 0.93
C TYR A 483 21.05 -0.82 0.90
N ILE A 484 20.85 -1.63 1.94
CA ILE A 484 21.17 -3.06 1.88
C ILE A 484 19.92 -3.81 1.38
N VAL A 485 20.13 -4.68 0.40
CA VAL A 485 19.13 -5.61 -0.14
C VAL A 485 19.62 -7.03 0.11
N CYS A 486 18.81 -7.82 0.80
CA CYS A 486 19.12 -9.21 1.10
C CYS A 486 18.10 -10.13 0.43
N ASP A 487 18.60 -11.16 -0.24
CA ASP A 487 17.80 -12.13 -0.97
C ASP A 487 17.86 -13.50 -0.30
N ASN A 488 16.67 -14.03 0.02
CA ASN A 488 16.44 -15.42 0.41
C ASN A 488 17.02 -15.75 1.80
N LEU A 489 16.21 -15.50 2.82
CA LEU A 489 16.54 -15.82 4.21
C LEU A 489 16.75 -17.33 4.43
N LEU A 490 17.90 -17.69 5.02
CA LEU A 490 18.34 -19.06 5.27
C LEU A 490 18.05 -19.47 6.72
N GLY A 491 17.09 -20.37 6.92
CA GLY A 491 16.58 -20.70 8.25
C GLY A 491 17.57 -21.23 9.28
N CYS A 492 18.60 -21.94 8.83
CA CYS A 492 19.59 -22.60 9.69
C CYS A 492 20.37 -21.64 10.60
N TYR A 493 20.55 -20.38 10.20
CA TYR A 493 21.38 -19.42 10.93
C TYR A 493 20.56 -18.33 11.65
N VAL A 494 19.27 -18.21 11.33
CA VAL A 494 18.43 -17.09 11.79
C VAL A 494 18.23 -17.08 13.30
N THR A 495 17.98 -18.24 13.91
CA THR A 495 17.67 -18.33 15.34
C THR A 495 18.80 -17.81 16.21
N GLU A 496 20.04 -18.25 15.95
CA GLU A 496 21.21 -17.84 16.73
C GLU A 496 21.53 -16.36 16.52
N VAL A 497 21.49 -15.87 15.28
CA VAL A 497 21.73 -14.46 14.98
C VAL A 497 20.65 -13.56 15.58
N LYS A 498 19.37 -13.96 15.54
CA LYS A 498 18.29 -13.23 16.22
C LYS A 498 18.55 -13.11 17.72
N LYS A 499 18.88 -14.23 18.38
CA LYS A 499 19.18 -14.27 19.82
C LYS A 499 20.35 -13.34 20.17
N TYR A 500 21.40 -13.37 19.36
CA TYR A 500 22.57 -12.51 19.55
C TYR A 500 22.24 -11.02 19.32
N MET A 501 21.51 -10.67 18.26
CA MET A 501 21.04 -9.30 18.03
C MET A 501 20.15 -8.78 19.17
N THR A 502 19.33 -9.66 19.77
CA THR A 502 18.56 -9.34 20.97
C THR A 502 19.48 -9.05 22.17
N LYS A 503 20.53 -9.85 22.39
CA LYS A 503 21.56 -9.59 23.44
C LYS A 503 22.22 -8.21 23.25
N ILE A 504 22.59 -7.87 22.02
CA ILE A 504 23.17 -6.55 21.69
C ILE A 504 22.20 -5.42 22.03
N ASN A 505 20.92 -5.55 21.68
CA ASN A 505 19.93 -4.50 21.95
C ASN A 505 19.73 -4.29 23.45
N PHE A 506 19.75 -5.37 24.25
CA PHE A 506 19.70 -5.27 25.71
C PHE A 506 20.94 -4.58 26.30
N GLU A 507 22.14 -4.86 25.78
CA GLU A 507 23.35 -4.12 26.22
C GLU A 507 23.29 -2.63 25.86
N LEU A 508 22.79 -2.29 24.67
CA LEU A 508 22.57 -0.89 24.29
C LEU A 508 21.56 -0.19 25.21
N ASP A 509 20.51 -0.88 25.65
CA ASP A 509 19.57 -0.36 26.64
C ASP A 509 20.24 -0.13 28.00
N ARG A 510 21.01 -1.12 28.48
CA ARG A 510 21.73 -1.03 29.76
C ARG A 510 22.70 0.14 29.80
N LEU A 511 23.38 0.42 28.69
CA LEU A 511 24.36 1.50 28.58
C LEU A 511 23.73 2.89 28.36
N TRP A 512 22.45 2.94 27.98
CA TRP A 512 21.77 4.20 27.65
C TRP A 512 21.61 5.14 28.84
N GLU A 513 21.52 4.62 30.06
CA GLU A 513 21.32 5.42 31.27
C GLU A 513 22.51 6.34 31.58
N THR A 514 23.73 5.83 31.45
CA THR A 514 24.96 6.57 31.79
C THR A 514 25.52 7.37 30.61
N LYS A 515 25.22 6.95 29.37
CA LYS A 515 25.70 7.54 28.10
C LYS A 515 27.23 7.66 27.96
N ALA A 516 28.03 7.14 28.89
CA ALA A 516 29.49 7.24 28.88
C ALA A 516 30.15 6.14 28.04
N ARG A 517 29.57 4.94 28.08
CA ARG A 517 30.05 3.75 27.38
C ARG A 517 29.03 3.31 26.34
N ASP A 518 29.48 2.57 25.35
CA ASP A 518 28.64 2.13 24.24
C ASP A 518 29.16 0.83 23.63
N VAL A 519 28.31 0.11 22.89
CA VAL A 519 28.72 -1.08 22.12
C VAL A 519 29.39 -0.63 20.82
N ILE A 520 30.68 -0.93 20.68
CA ILE A 520 31.52 -0.44 19.57
C ILE A 520 31.72 -1.51 18.49
N GLU A 521 31.75 -2.78 18.88
CA GLU A 521 31.95 -3.91 17.97
C GLU A 521 31.03 -5.06 18.37
N VAL A 522 30.48 -5.74 17.37
CA VAL A 522 29.51 -6.85 17.55
C VAL A 522 29.95 -8.14 16.85
N VAL A 523 30.97 -8.06 15.98
CA VAL A 523 31.61 -9.22 15.35
C VAL A 523 33.10 -8.95 15.38
N PRO A 524 33.93 -9.89 15.88
CA PRO A 524 35.36 -9.68 16.01
C PRO A 524 36.01 -9.29 14.68
N GLU A 525 36.89 -8.30 14.74
CA GLU A 525 37.66 -7.83 13.60
C GLU A 525 38.40 -8.97 12.86
N SER A 526 38.93 -9.94 13.58
CA SER A 526 39.64 -11.10 13.02
C SER A 526 38.73 -11.98 12.16
N VAL A 527 37.46 -12.12 12.51
CA VAL A 527 36.47 -12.90 11.74
C VAL A 527 36.19 -12.22 10.42
N ILE A 528 35.91 -10.91 10.45
CA ILE A 528 35.60 -10.13 9.24
C ILE A 528 36.81 -10.07 8.31
N HIS A 529 38.01 -9.80 8.82
CA HIS A 529 39.23 -9.72 8.00
C HIS A 529 39.65 -11.06 7.41
N SER A 530 39.26 -12.18 8.01
CA SER A 530 39.50 -13.51 7.43
C SER A 530 38.70 -13.73 6.14
N ASP A 531 37.54 -13.07 6.00
CA ASP A 531 36.73 -13.08 4.78
C ASP A 531 37.17 -11.95 3.84
N LYS A 532 38.19 -12.25 3.03
CA LYS A 532 38.77 -11.30 2.08
C LYS A 532 37.77 -10.80 1.04
N ILE A 533 36.81 -11.64 0.62
CA ILE A 533 35.82 -11.29 -0.41
C ILE A 533 34.85 -10.25 0.15
N PHE A 534 34.37 -10.46 1.38
CA PHE A 534 33.53 -9.48 2.05
C PHE A 534 34.27 -8.16 2.30
N MET A 535 35.53 -8.23 2.74
CA MET A 535 36.35 -7.03 2.98
C MET A 535 36.56 -6.20 1.72
N GLU A 536 36.94 -6.83 0.61
CA GLU A 536 37.14 -6.15 -0.67
C GLU A 536 35.86 -5.47 -1.14
N TYR A 537 34.72 -6.17 -1.04
CA TYR A 537 33.41 -5.62 -1.39
C TYR A 537 33.06 -4.36 -0.58
N VAL A 538 33.25 -4.38 0.74
CA VAL A 538 32.95 -3.25 1.62
C VAL A 538 33.87 -2.07 1.33
N LEU A 539 35.18 -2.31 1.19
CA LEU A 539 36.17 -1.28 0.91
C LEU A 539 35.88 -0.58 -0.42
N GLU A 540 35.68 -1.35 -1.50
CA GLU A 540 35.38 -0.80 -2.82
C GLU A 540 34.07 0.00 -2.80
N HIS A 541 33.01 -0.55 -2.17
CA HIS A 541 31.73 0.14 -2.06
C HIS A 541 31.86 1.47 -1.31
N ASN A 542 32.56 1.48 -0.16
CA ASN A 542 32.74 2.67 0.67
C ASN A 542 33.54 3.74 -0.05
N GLU A 543 34.68 3.40 -0.63
CA GLU A 543 35.53 4.36 -1.33
C GLU A 543 34.83 4.94 -2.56
N ARG A 544 34.13 4.12 -3.35
CA ARG A 544 33.35 4.59 -4.51
C ARG A 544 32.27 5.57 -4.09
N THR A 545 31.52 5.25 -3.02
CA THR A 545 30.46 6.13 -2.51
C THR A 545 31.02 7.44 -1.98
N VAL A 546 32.14 7.40 -1.26
CA VAL A 546 32.82 8.58 -0.71
C VAL A 546 33.34 9.49 -1.84
N LYS A 547 33.97 8.93 -2.87
CA LYS A 547 34.45 9.70 -4.04
C LYS A 547 33.28 10.42 -4.74
N ARG A 548 32.17 9.71 -4.99
CA ARG A 548 30.96 10.30 -5.58
C ARG A 548 30.39 11.40 -4.68
N GLN A 549 30.31 11.17 -3.37
CA GLN A 549 29.81 12.15 -2.41
C GLN A 549 30.65 13.44 -2.40
N ILE A 550 31.98 13.33 -2.39
CA ILE A 550 32.90 14.48 -2.46
C ILE A 550 32.64 15.30 -3.73
N SER A 551 32.55 14.64 -4.89
CA SER A 551 32.28 15.30 -6.18
C SER A 551 30.98 16.12 -6.12
N TYR A 552 29.88 15.54 -5.65
CA TYR A 552 28.61 16.27 -5.58
C TYR A 552 28.56 17.37 -4.51
N LEU A 553 29.27 17.22 -3.39
CA LEU A 553 29.41 18.30 -2.40
C LEU A 553 30.17 19.50 -3.01
N ASN A 554 31.20 19.24 -3.80
CA ASN A 554 31.90 20.28 -4.56
C ASN A 554 31.00 20.89 -5.65
N LYS A 555 30.19 20.07 -6.34
CA LYS A 555 29.20 20.56 -7.30
C LYS A 555 28.20 21.52 -6.64
N TYR A 556 27.70 21.19 -5.44
CA TYR A 556 26.80 22.06 -4.70
C TYR A 556 27.46 23.40 -4.34
N ARG A 557 28.76 23.38 -3.98
CA ARG A 557 29.52 24.60 -3.75
C ARG A 557 29.58 25.49 -4.99
N VAL A 558 29.88 24.93 -6.16
CA VAL A 558 29.91 25.66 -7.44
C VAL A 558 28.53 26.22 -7.80
N PHE A 559 27.46 25.42 -7.63
CA PHE A 559 26.10 25.87 -7.90
C PHE A 559 25.60 26.92 -6.90
N ALA A 560 26.10 26.91 -5.66
CA ALA A 560 25.82 27.96 -4.70
C ALA A 560 26.57 29.27 -5.04
N GLN A 561 27.78 29.18 -5.60
CA GLN A 561 28.52 30.34 -6.10
C GLN A 561 27.85 30.98 -7.32
N ASN A 562 27.30 30.16 -8.22
CA ASN A 562 26.67 30.59 -9.46
C ASN A 562 25.20 30.13 -9.55
N THR A 563 24.28 31.05 -9.24
CA THR A 563 22.84 30.75 -9.27
C THR A 563 22.26 30.57 -10.68
N GLY A 564 23.03 30.88 -11.73
CA GLY A 564 22.65 30.65 -13.13
C GLY A 564 22.94 29.23 -13.64
N GLN A 565 23.69 28.41 -12.89
CA GLN A 565 23.94 27.01 -13.23
C GLN A 565 22.66 26.17 -13.12
N LEU A 566 22.43 25.29 -14.08
CA LEU A 566 21.36 24.28 -14.03
C LEU A 566 21.85 23.03 -14.75
N ASP A 567 21.64 21.86 -14.14
CA ASP A 567 21.89 20.60 -14.81
C ASP A 567 20.86 20.38 -15.93
N ARG A 568 21.31 20.44 -17.19
CA ARG A 568 20.42 20.44 -18.37
C ARG A 568 19.83 19.05 -18.68
N ASP A 569 20.33 17.99 -18.04
CA ASP A 569 19.89 16.63 -18.32
C ASP A 569 18.69 16.19 -17.47
N GLN A 570 18.24 17.01 -16.52
CA GLN A 570 17.20 16.65 -15.55
C GLN A 570 15.91 16.11 -16.20
N GLU A 571 15.35 16.81 -17.19
CA GLU A 571 14.09 16.41 -17.83
C GLU A 571 14.25 15.12 -18.65
N LYS A 572 15.38 14.99 -19.35
CA LYS A 572 15.73 13.79 -20.12
C LYS A 572 15.89 12.58 -19.21
N LEU A 573 16.72 12.69 -18.16
CA LEU A 573 16.96 11.63 -17.20
C LEU A 573 15.70 11.24 -16.46
N ARG A 574 14.84 12.20 -16.12
CA ARG A 574 13.52 11.91 -15.55
C ARG A 574 12.72 10.98 -16.46
N SER A 575 12.60 11.34 -17.74
CA SER A 575 11.81 10.59 -18.71
C SER A 575 12.37 9.18 -18.94
N GLU A 576 13.70 9.07 -19.09
CA GLU A 576 14.40 7.80 -19.28
C GLU A 576 14.30 6.89 -18.04
N CYS A 577 14.45 7.44 -16.83
CA CYS A 577 14.29 6.71 -15.57
C CYS A 577 12.87 6.19 -15.40
N LEU A 578 11.84 7.01 -15.61
CA LEU A 578 10.44 6.58 -15.50
C LEU A 578 10.12 5.47 -16.50
N HIS A 579 10.64 5.58 -17.73
CA HIS A 579 10.50 4.54 -18.74
C HIS A 579 11.19 3.23 -18.33
N TYR A 580 12.43 3.31 -17.90
CA TYR A 580 13.23 2.16 -17.45
C TYR A 580 12.60 1.44 -16.24
N TRP A 581 12.10 2.20 -15.27
CA TRP A 581 11.44 1.69 -14.06
C TRP A 581 9.97 1.25 -14.28
N LYS A 582 9.44 1.40 -15.50
CA LYS A 582 8.04 1.11 -15.83
C LYS A 582 7.07 1.84 -14.90
N ILE A 583 7.25 3.17 -14.81
CA ILE A 583 6.39 4.10 -14.07
C ILE A 583 5.74 5.07 -15.06
N PRO A 584 4.41 5.05 -15.24
CA PRO A 584 3.75 5.92 -16.20
C PRO A 584 3.84 7.39 -15.76
N ASP A 585 4.10 8.29 -16.71
CA ASP A 585 4.21 9.72 -16.43
C ASP A 585 2.83 10.38 -16.41
N VAL A 586 2.15 10.28 -15.27
CA VAL A 586 0.76 10.72 -15.06
C VAL A 586 0.66 11.85 -14.04
N THR A 587 -0.41 12.63 -14.12
CA THR A 587 -0.67 13.71 -13.18
C THR A 587 -0.98 13.14 -11.79
N LYS A 588 -0.29 13.61 -10.76
CA LYS A 588 -0.57 13.27 -9.35
C LYS A 588 -2.00 13.66 -9.00
N LYS A 589 -2.83 12.66 -8.67
CA LYS A 589 -4.23 12.89 -8.27
C LYS A 589 -4.25 13.54 -6.89
N LYS A 590 -4.88 14.71 -6.76
CA LYS A 590 -5.17 15.26 -5.44
C LYS A 590 -6.39 14.54 -4.83
N PRO A 591 -6.30 13.98 -3.61
CA PRO A 591 -7.36 13.15 -3.03
C PRO A 591 -8.72 13.85 -2.85
N TYR A 592 -8.79 15.18 -2.96
CA TYR A 592 -9.98 15.98 -2.68
C TYR A 592 -10.50 16.82 -3.86
N GLU A 593 -9.86 16.77 -5.03
CA GLU A 593 -10.23 17.62 -6.18
C GLU A 593 -11.21 16.94 -7.17
N SER A 594 -11.78 15.79 -6.81
CA SER A 594 -12.84 15.19 -7.63
C SER A 594 -14.16 15.92 -7.38
N HIS A 595 -14.60 16.74 -8.33
CA HIS A 595 -15.96 17.29 -8.38
C HIS A 595 -17.01 16.26 -8.85
N GLU A 596 -16.67 14.97 -8.87
CA GLU A 596 -17.58 13.92 -9.31
C GLU A 596 -18.74 13.72 -8.32
N SER A 597 -19.97 13.72 -8.82
CA SER A 597 -21.14 13.41 -8.01
C SER A 597 -21.21 11.91 -7.67
N LEU A 598 -21.90 11.57 -6.57
CA LEU A 598 -22.13 10.17 -6.19
C LEU A 598 -22.79 9.38 -7.32
N PHE A 599 -23.78 9.98 -8.00
CA PHE A 599 -24.48 9.36 -9.11
C PHE A 599 -23.56 9.07 -10.30
N SER A 600 -22.67 10.01 -10.67
CA SER A 600 -21.66 9.78 -11.71
C SER A 600 -20.71 8.64 -11.34
N SER A 601 -20.24 8.64 -10.08
CA SER A 601 -19.35 7.59 -9.58
C SER A 601 -20.00 6.21 -9.67
N ILE A 602 -21.26 6.09 -9.26
CA ILE A 602 -22.01 4.82 -9.30
C ILE A 602 -22.30 4.41 -10.74
N SER A 603 -22.73 5.34 -11.60
CA SER A 603 -23.06 5.07 -13.00
C SER A 603 -21.85 4.56 -13.79
N ARG A 604 -20.63 4.98 -13.42
CA ARG A 604 -19.38 4.46 -13.97
C ARG A 604 -19.09 3.01 -13.56
N LEU A 605 -19.50 2.61 -12.35
CA LEU A 605 -19.18 1.30 -11.76
C LEU A 605 -20.25 0.25 -12.04
N VAL A 606 -21.50 0.65 -12.21
CA VAL A 606 -22.65 -0.24 -12.38
C VAL A 606 -23.09 -0.27 -13.84
N LYS A 607 -23.23 -1.48 -14.40
CA LYS A 607 -23.68 -1.68 -15.80
C LYS A 607 -25.21 -1.83 -15.94
N ILE A 608 -25.95 -1.87 -14.83
CA ILE A 608 -27.42 -1.98 -14.83
C ILE A 608 -28.06 -0.61 -15.08
N ILE A 609 -29.10 -0.61 -15.91
CA ILE A 609 -29.85 0.60 -16.31
C ILE A 609 -31.06 0.83 -15.37
N ASP A 610 -31.68 -0.22 -14.82
CA ASP A 610 -32.81 -0.11 -13.87
C ASP A 610 -32.57 -0.90 -12.57
N PHE A 611 -32.31 -0.17 -11.48
CA PHE A 611 -32.10 -0.75 -10.16
C PHE A 611 -33.36 -1.39 -9.54
N LYS A 612 -34.57 -1.12 -10.07
CA LYS A 612 -35.81 -1.77 -9.60
C LYS A 612 -35.82 -3.26 -9.87
N GLU A 613 -35.10 -3.72 -10.90
CA GLU A 613 -34.98 -5.15 -11.21
C GLU A 613 -34.23 -5.94 -10.12
N LEU A 614 -33.37 -5.27 -9.34
CA LEU A 614 -32.66 -5.87 -8.21
C LEU A 614 -33.57 -6.09 -6.98
N GLN A 615 -34.75 -5.47 -6.95
CA GLN A 615 -35.66 -5.52 -5.81
C GLN A 615 -36.65 -6.70 -5.90
N GLN A 616 -36.73 -7.38 -7.04
CA GLN A 616 -37.67 -8.48 -7.24
C GLN A 616 -37.20 -9.71 -6.48
N ARG A 617 -38.07 -10.29 -5.66
CA ARG A 617 -37.79 -11.57 -5.00
C ARG A 617 -37.61 -12.68 -6.04
N PRO A 618 -36.54 -13.48 -5.97
CA PRO A 618 -36.37 -14.63 -6.84
C PRO A 618 -37.54 -15.62 -6.70
N PRO A 619 -37.88 -16.38 -7.76
CA PRO A 619 -38.88 -17.42 -7.68
C PRO A 619 -38.50 -18.53 -6.67
N PRO A 620 -39.49 -19.24 -6.11
CA PRO A 620 -39.24 -20.29 -5.13
C PRO A 620 -38.47 -21.47 -5.76
N PHE A 621 -37.55 -22.04 -4.98
CA PHE A 621 -36.82 -23.24 -5.37
C PHE A 621 -37.64 -24.49 -5.09
N THR A 622 -38.06 -25.18 -6.14
CA THR A 622 -38.95 -26.35 -6.09
C THR A 622 -38.30 -27.58 -6.73
N LYS A 623 -38.86 -28.76 -6.44
CA LYS A 623 -38.40 -30.04 -7.02
C LYS A 623 -38.33 -30.01 -8.55
N ASN A 624 -39.25 -29.30 -9.20
CA ASN A 624 -39.31 -29.17 -10.67
C ASN A 624 -38.06 -28.53 -11.29
N ILE A 625 -37.31 -27.70 -10.55
CA ILE A 625 -36.08 -27.09 -11.05
C ILE A 625 -34.94 -28.12 -11.13
N LEU A 626 -34.98 -29.13 -10.26
CA LEU A 626 -34.00 -30.22 -10.22
C LEU A 626 -34.34 -31.33 -11.22
N LEU A 627 -35.63 -31.52 -11.51
CA LEU A 627 -36.10 -32.48 -12.52
C LEU A 627 -35.70 -31.98 -13.91
N SER A 628 -34.91 -32.77 -14.64
CA SER A 628 -34.44 -32.42 -15.97
C SER A 628 -34.43 -33.61 -16.93
N GLY A 629 -34.46 -33.32 -18.24
CA GLY A 629 -34.41 -34.34 -19.30
C GLY A 629 -33.13 -35.18 -19.26
N ALA A 630 -33.19 -36.37 -19.87
CA ALA A 630 -32.12 -37.36 -19.81
C ALA A 630 -30.75 -36.79 -20.21
N GLY A 631 -29.76 -36.90 -19.31
CA GLY A 631 -28.36 -36.51 -19.55
C GLY A 631 -27.95 -35.13 -19.00
N ARG A 632 -28.89 -34.31 -18.52
CA ARG A 632 -28.59 -33.04 -17.83
C ARG A 632 -28.26 -33.29 -16.36
N MET A 633 -27.15 -32.71 -15.88
CA MET A 633 -26.68 -32.81 -14.50
C MET A 633 -26.98 -31.52 -13.76
N ARG A 634 -28.27 -31.30 -13.42
CA ARG A 634 -28.69 -30.01 -12.88
C ARG A 634 -28.08 -29.71 -11.52
N TYR A 635 -27.74 -30.73 -10.74
CA TYR A 635 -27.03 -30.56 -9.47
C TYR A 635 -25.65 -29.87 -9.63
N ALA A 636 -24.95 -30.11 -10.74
CA ALA A 636 -23.63 -29.55 -11.00
C ALA A 636 -23.70 -28.11 -11.56
N GLU A 637 -24.86 -27.71 -12.11
CA GLU A 637 -25.10 -26.37 -12.67
C GLU A 637 -25.44 -25.33 -11.61
N LEU A 638 -25.80 -25.76 -10.41
CA LEU A 638 -26.34 -24.89 -9.36
C LEU A 638 -25.31 -24.70 -8.24
N ARG A 639 -25.32 -23.49 -7.67
CA ARG A 639 -24.54 -23.10 -6.50
C ARG A 639 -25.49 -22.55 -5.44
N MET A 640 -25.30 -22.93 -4.19
CA MET A 640 -26.14 -22.47 -3.09
C MET A 640 -25.34 -21.66 -2.08
N CYS A 641 -25.94 -20.61 -1.53
CA CYS A 641 -25.41 -19.92 -0.36
C CYS A 641 -26.53 -19.61 0.62
N ALA A 642 -26.24 -19.74 1.92
CA ALA A 642 -27.23 -19.43 2.97
C ALA A 642 -27.67 -17.95 2.87
N VAL A 643 -28.89 -17.65 3.27
CA VAL A 643 -29.40 -16.28 3.41
C VAL A 643 -29.72 -16.05 4.87
N THR A 644 -29.18 -14.99 5.45
CA THR A 644 -29.16 -14.80 6.92
C THR A 644 -30.22 -13.83 7.44
N GLU A 645 -30.81 -13.03 6.57
CA GLU A 645 -31.83 -12.03 6.86
C GLU A 645 -33.12 -12.31 6.07
N LYS A 646 -34.22 -11.66 6.43
CA LYS A 646 -35.50 -11.78 5.71
C LYS A 646 -35.56 -10.85 4.49
N GLU A 647 -34.78 -9.77 4.48
CA GLU A 647 -34.63 -8.89 3.33
C GLU A 647 -33.84 -9.56 2.19
N VAL A 648 -34.11 -9.13 0.96
CA VAL A 648 -33.34 -9.57 -0.21
C VAL A 648 -31.92 -9.02 -0.17
N PRO A 649 -30.92 -9.74 -0.74
CA PRO A 649 -29.56 -9.21 -0.87
C PRO A 649 -29.53 -7.87 -1.62
N VAL A 650 -28.61 -7.00 -1.22
CA VAL A 650 -28.49 -5.63 -1.75
C VAL A 650 -27.21 -5.47 -2.57
N LEU A 651 -27.25 -4.56 -3.54
CA LEU A 651 -26.05 -4.15 -4.27
C LEU A 651 -25.28 -3.13 -3.42
N LEU A 652 -24.05 -3.47 -3.07
CA LEU A 652 -23.11 -2.59 -2.37
C LEU A 652 -22.10 -2.01 -3.36
N VAL A 653 -21.89 -0.70 -3.27
CA VAL A 653 -20.96 0.06 -4.11
C VAL A 653 -20.02 0.88 -3.21
N SER A 654 -18.72 0.64 -3.32
CA SER A 654 -17.68 1.41 -2.65
C SER A 654 -17.06 2.43 -3.61
N THR A 655 -17.10 3.70 -3.25
CA THR A 655 -16.55 4.82 -4.03
C THR A 655 -15.55 5.61 -3.18
N GLN A 656 -14.92 6.64 -3.77
CA GLN A 656 -14.08 7.56 -3.02
C GLN A 656 -14.85 8.37 -1.96
N MET A 657 -16.17 8.54 -2.13
CA MET A 657 -17.03 9.28 -1.21
C MET A 657 -17.45 8.45 0.01
N GLY A 658 -17.42 7.12 -0.11
CA GLY A 658 -17.86 6.21 0.94
C GLY A 658 -18.41 4.91 0.38
N ILE A 659 -18.99 4.10 1.28
CA ILE A 659 -19.57 2.80 0.96
C ILE A 659 -21.08 2.92 1.08
N TYR A 660 -21.75 2.58 -0.01
CA TYR A 660 -23.19 2.73 -0.17
C TYR A 660 -23.82 1.40 -0.55
N PHE A 661 -25.09 1.23 -0.23
CA PHE A 661 -25.91 0.13 -0.72
C PHE A 661 -27.21 0.67 -1.28
N TYR A 662 -27.78 -0.04 -2.25
CA TYR A 662 -29.09 0.32 -2.80
C TYR A 662 -30.21 -0.15 -1.87
N SER A 663 -30.96 0.79 -1.30
CA SER A 663 -32.05 0.51 -0.35
C SER A 663 -33.40 0.49 -1.08
N SER A 664 -34.21 -0.53 -0.82
CA SER A 664 -35.57 -0.65 -1.37
C SER A 664 -36.61 0.24 -0.68
N TYR A 665 -36.28 0.77 0.51
CA TYR A 665 -37.22 1.51 1.34
C TYR A 665 -37.05 3.04 1.23
N SER A 666 -35.94 3.49 0.65
CA SER A 666 -35.65 4.91 0.49
C SER A 666 -36.05 5.43 -0.88
N GLN A 667 -36.80 6.54 -0.90
CA GLN A 667 -37.08 7.29 -2.12
C GLN A 667 -35.81 7.93 -2.73
N GLN A 668 -34.69 7.95 -1.99
CA GLN A 668 -33.41 8.56 -2.39
C GLN A 668 -32.44 7.57 -3.05
N GLY A 669 -32.75 6.27 -3.11
CA GLY A 669 -31.93 5.25 -3.76
C GLY A 669 -30.77 4.72 -2.90
N PHE A 670 -29.56 5.26 -3.07
CA PHE A 670 -28.36 4.75 -2.39
C PHE A 670 -28.18 5.32 -0.99
N GLU A 671 -28.02 4.44 0.00
CA GLU A 671 -27.79 4.78 1.40
C GLU A 671 -26.37 4.44 1.83
N ARG A 672 -25.80 5.22 2.76
CA ARG A 672 -24.46 4.97 3.30
C ARG A 672 -24.52 3.91 4.40
N ILE A 673 -23.51 3.03 4.46
CA ILE A 673 -23.41 2.04 5.54
C ILE A 673 -23.26 2.74 6.91
N PRO A 674 -24.04 2.34 7.93
CA PRO A 674 -24.08 3.04 9.23
C PRO A 674 -22.98 2.60 10.22
N PHE A 675 -22.06 1.73 9.81
CA PHE A 675 -20.98 1.20 10.65
C PHE A 675 -19.63 1.21 9.91
N ASP A 676 -18.54 1.15 10.68
CA ASP A 676 -17.19 1.15 10.14
C ASP A 676 -16.86 -0.18 9.47
N VAL A 677 -16.47 -0.12 8.20
CA VAL A 677 -16.06 -1.30 7.43
C VAL A 677 -14.94 -0.94 6.46
N ASN A 678 -14.01 -1.86 6.23
CA ASN A 678 -12.86 -1.66 5.35
C ASN A 678 -13.11 -2.32 3.98
N ILE A 679 -13.69 -1.59 3.03
CA ILE A 679 -13.84 -2.06 1.64
C ILE A 679 -13.11 -1.08 0.71
N PRO A 680 -12.18 -1.56 -0.14
CA PRO A 680 -11.50 -0.73 -1.13
C PRO A 680 -12.49 -0.01 -2.05
N LYS A 681 -12.18 1.22 -2.45
CA LYS A 681 -12.97 1.96 -3.47
C LYS A 681 -12.98 1.21 -4.82
N ASP A 682 -13.91 1.61 -5.69
CA ASP A 682 -14.14 1.00 -7.00
C ASP A 682 -14.49 -0.49 -6.86
N THR A 683 -15.39 -0.81 -5.92
CA THR A 683 -15.83 -2.18 -5.61
C THR A 683 -17.36 -2.26 -5.70
N VAL A 684 -17.87 -3.29 -6.38
CA VAL A 684 -19.31 -3.57 -6.56
C VAL A 684 -19.59 -5.04 -6.27
N MET A 685 -20.48 -5.31 -5.32
CA MET A 685 -20.79 -6.66 -4.83
C MET A 685 -22.27 -6.83 -4.54
N LEU A 686 -22.79 -8.05 -4.70
CA LEU A 686 -24.07 -8.45 -4.13
C LEU A 686 -23.81 -8.96 -2.71
N VAL A 687 -24.42 -8.33 -1.71
CA VAL A 687 -24.13 -8.61 -0.30
C VAL A 687 -25.38 -8.77 0.53
N GLN A 688 -25.20 -9.38 1.69
CA GLN A 688 -26.10 -9.26 2.83
C GLN A 688 -25.45 -8.44 3.93
N ILE A 689 -26.14 -7.39 4.36
CA ILE A 689 -25.80 -6.63 5.56
C ILE A 689 -26.48 -7.35 6.73
N THR A 690 -25.72 -7.96 7.63
CA THR A 690 -26.23 -8.88 8.65
C THR A 690 -25.50 -8.76 9.98
N LYS A 691 -25.85 -9.62 10.94
CA LYS A 691 -25.22 -9.76 12.25
C LYS A 691 -24.43 -11.06 12.31
N ALA A 692 -23.14 -10.94 12.64
CA ALA A 692 -22.27 -12.07 12.93
C ALA A 692 -22.13 -12.26 14.45
N TYR A 693 -22.07 -13.50 14.90
CA TYR A 693 -21.95 -13.86 16.31
C TYR A 693 -20.66 -14.66 16.55
N LYS A 694 -19.95 -14.37 17.64
CA LYS A 694 -18.63 -14.98 17.96
C LYS A 694 -18.75 -16.43 18.43
N GLY A 695 -19.86 -16.77 19.08
CA GLY A 695 -19.99 -18.05 19.75
C GLY A 695 -21.40 -18.28 20.26
N LEU A 696 -21.53 -19.38 21.01
CA LEU A 696 -22.71 -19.73 21.79
C LEU A 696 -22.30 -19.69 23.26
N ASP A 697 -23.14 -19.07 24.09
CA ASP A 697 -22.97 -19.11 25.55
C ASP A 697 -23.24 -20.51 26.12
N ASP A 698 -22.98 -20.72 27.41
CA ASP A 698 -23.22 -22.00 28.11
C ASP A 698 -24.67 -22.50 28.02
N LYS A 699 -25.62 -21.64 27.60
CA LYS A 699 -27.04 -21.94 27.44
C LYS A 699 -27.44 -22.11 25.96
N GLY A 700 -26.47 -22.13 25.04
CA GLY A 700 -26.69 -22.28 23.60
C GLY A 700 -27.27 -21.04 22.92
N ARG A 701 -27.14 -19.84 23.53
CA ARG A 701 -27.59 -18.57 22.95
C ARG A 701 -26.43 -17.85 22.28
N LEU A 702 -26.72 -17.13 21.20
CA LEU A 702 -25.70 -16.41 20.45
C LEU A 702 -25.08 -15.26 21.25
N GLU A 703 -23.76 -15.16 21.19
CA GLU A 703 -22.97 -14.11 21.87
C GLU A 703 -22.03 -13.36 20.91
N GLY A 704 -21.54 -12.20 21.35
CA GLY A 704 -20.58 -11.40 20.59
C GLY A 704 -21.13 -10.84 19.27
N GLU A 705 -22.38 -10.39 19.28
CA GLU A 705 -23.06 -9.78 18.13
C GLU A 705 -22.26 -8.59 17.56
N ARG A 706 -22.08 -8.57 16.24
CA ARG A 706 -21.49 -7.46 15.50
C ARG A 706 -22.07 -7.36 14.09
N ALA A 707 -22.19 -6.14 13.58
CA ALA A 707 -22.54 -5.91 12.18
C ALA A 707 -21.48 -6.54 11.27
N ALA A 708 -21.92 -7.09 10.14
CA ALA A 708 -21.08 -7.81 9.18
C ALA A 708 -21.60 -7.66 7.75
N ILE A 709 -20.69 -7.82 6.78
CA ILE A 709 -21.03 -7.82 5.36
C ILE A 709 -20.67 -9.18 4.77
N ARG A 710 -21.69 -9.90 4.30
CA ARG A 710 -21.56 -11.24 3.72
C ARG A 710 -21.71 -11.17 2.21
N ILE A 711 -20.64 -11.45 1.47
CA ILE A 711 -20.61 -11.33 0.00
C ILE A 711 -21.24 -12.58 -0.62
N LEU A 712 -22.24 -12.40 -1.48
CA LEU A 712 -22.93 -13.49 -2.18
C LEU A 712 -22.48 -13.65 -3.63
N ASP A 713 -22.02 -12.57 -4.25
CA ASP A 713 -21.43 -12.53 -5.60
C ASP A 713 -20.68 -11.18 -5.79
N ALA A 714 -19.79 -11.07 -6.76
CA ALA A 714 -18.98 -9.87 -7.01
C ALA A 714 -18.93 -9.50 -8.50
N ALA A 715 -18.95 -8.20 -8.80
CA ALA A 715 -18.81 -7.67 -10.16
C ALA A 715 -17.49 -6.95 -10.38
N LEU A 716 -17.10 -6.12 -9.43
CA LEU A 716 -15.92 -5.26 -9.52
C LEU A 716 -15.20 -5.27 -8.17
N LEU A 717 -13.91 -5.53 -8.15
CA LEU A 717 -13.11 -5.59 -6.91
C LEU A 717 -11.90 -4.68 -7.04
N ASN A 718 -11.95 -3.51 -6.40
CA ASN A 718 -10.92 -2.47 -6.51
C ASN A 718 -10.50 -2.15 -7.96
N GLY A 719 -11.48 -2.00 -8.85
CA GLY A 719 -11.27 -1.75 -10.28
C GLY A 719 -11.03 -3.00 -11.14
N ASP A 720 -10.91 -4.20 -10.56
CA ASP A 720 -10.84 -5.47 -11.31
C ASP A 720 -12.24 -5.93 -11.71
N ASP A 721 -12.57 -5.91 -13.00
CA ASP A 721 -13.86 -6.40 -13.52
C ASP A 721 -13.84 -7.94 -13.56
N VAL A 722 -14.54 -8.53 -12.59
CA VAL A 722 -14.74 -9.98 -12.46
C VAL A 722 -16.13 -10.40 -12.95
N SER A 723 -16.99 -9.47 -13.35
CA SER A 723 -18.41 -9.73 -13.63
C SER A 723 -18.67 -10.76 -14.72
N THR A 724 -17.71 -10.97 -15.63
CA THR A 724 -17.80 -11.92 -16.75
C THR A 724 -17.19 -13.29 -16.47
N LEU A 725 -16.45 -13.42 -15.36
CA LEU A 725 -15.83 -14.70 -14.97
C LEU A 725 -16.89 -15.73 -14.54
N PRO A 726 -16.58 -17.03 -14.61
CA PRO A 726 -17.38 -18.08 -13.96
C PRO A 726 -17.68 -17.74 -12.49
N PHE A 727 -18.85 -18.15 -12.00
CA PHE A 727 -19.30 -17.82 -10.63
C PHE A 727 -18.26 -18.19 -9.56
N ASP A 728 -17.69 -19.39 -9.64
CA ASP A 728 -16.71 -19.88 -8.67
C ASP A 728 -15.45 -18.99 -8.65
N ASP A 729 -15.01 -18.50 -9.82
CA ASP A 729 -13.85 -17.60 -9.94
C ASP A 729 -14.14 -16.19 -9.39
N ARG A 730 -15.39 -15.70 -9.52
CA ARG A 730 -15.83 -14.43 -8.90
C ARG A 730 -15.79 -14.51 -7.38
N ILE A 731 -16.24 -15.63 -6.82
CA ILE A 731 -16.19 -15.88 -5.38
C ILE A 731 -14.75 -16.05 -4.91
N ALA A 732 -13.90 -16.79 -5.63
CA ALA A 732 -12.48 -16.94 -5.30
C ALA A 732 -11.75 -15.58 -5.30
N ALA A 733 -12.07 -14.70 -6.24
CA ALA A 733 -11.56 -13.33 -6.26
C ALA A 733 -12.02 -12.52 -5.03
N ALA A 734 -13.30 -12.62 -4.66
CA ALA A 734 -13.85 -11.99 -3.46
C ALA A 734 -13.20 -12.54 -2.17
N GLU A 735 -12.99 -13.85 -2.07
CA GLU A 735 -12.25 -14.52 -0.98
C GLU A 735 -10.84 -13.96 -0.85
N LYS A 736 -10.11 -13.85 -1.97
CA LYS A 736 -8.75 -13.29 -1.97
C LYS A 736 -8.74 -11.84 -1.50
N MET A 737 -9.70 -11.02 -1.96
CA MET A 737 -9.85 -9.65 -1.46
C MET A 737 -10.14 -9.59 0.04
N CYS A 738 -11.07 -10.40 0.54
CA CYS A 738 -11.40 -10.49 1.97
C CYS A 738 -10.18 -10.87 2.81
N LYS A 739 -9.36 -11.82 2.35
CA LYS A 739 -8.09 -12.17 3.00
C LYS A 739 -7.12 -10.98 3.04
N ALA A 740 -7.05 -10.18 1.96
CA ALA A 740 -6.16 -9.03 1.86
C ALA A 740 -6.56 -7.84 2.74
N ILE A 741 -7.86 -7.64 3.00
CA ILE A 741 -8.36 -6.52 3.83
C ILE A 741 -8.53 -6.88 5.31
N ARG A 742 -8.46 -8.17 5.65
CA ARG A 742 -8.66 -8.67 7.01
C ARG A 742 -7.54 -8.22 7.93
N PHE A 743 -7.92 -7.77 9.13
CA PHE A 743 -6.97 -7.40 10.17
C PHE A 743 -6.63 -8.63 11.02
N ALA A 744 -5.36 -8.77 11.38
CA ALA A 744 -4.88 -9.85 12.24
C ALA A 744 -5.17 -9.58 13.74
N TYR A 745 -5.47 -8.34 14.11
CA TYR A 745 -5.85 -7.99 15.48
C TYR A 745 -7.05 -7.05 15.57
N GLU A 746 -7.79 -7.14 16.68
CA GLU A 746 -8.87 -6.20 16.98
C GLU A 746 -8.26 -4.88 17.47
N ILE A 747 -8.60 -3.78 16.79
CA ILE A 747 -8.15 -2.43 17.17
C ILE A 747 -8.93 -2.03 18.44
N PRO A 748 -8.25 -1.68 19.56
CA PRO A 748 -8.91 -1.41 20.84
C PRO A 748 -10.07 -0.40 20.78
N ASP A 749 -9.97 0.60 19.89
CA ASP A 749 -10.93 1.69 19.76
C ASP A 749 -11.81 1.62 18.50
N LYS A 750 -11.65 0.60 17.65
CA LYS A 750 -12.38 0.51 16.38
C LYS A 750 -12.92 -0.89 16.11
N LYS A 751 -14.23 -1.02 16.27
CA LYS A 751 -14.98 -2.24 15.90
C LYS A 751 -15.29 -2.22 14.41
N LEU A 752 -14.32 -2.65 13.59
CA LEU A 752 -14.53 -2.86 12.17
C LEU A 752 -15.47 -4.07 11.95
N ALA A 753 -16.51 -3.87 11.15
CA ALA A 753 -17.37 -4.95 10.71
C ALA A 753 -16.58 -5.92 9.81
N PRO A 754 -16.63 -7.24 10.04
CA PRO A 754 -15.99 -8.21 9.17
C PRO A 754 -16.67 -8.25 7.79
N VAL A 755 -15.85 -8.46 6.77
CA VAL A 755 -16.29 -8.68 5.39
C VAL A 755 -15.76 -10.04 4.95
N PHE A 756 -16.65 -10.92 4.52
CA PHE A 756 -16.29 -12.28 4.09
C PHE A 756 -17.29 -12.77 3.06
N PRO A 757 -16.88 -13.67 2.16
CA PRO A 757 -17.80 -14.33 1.24
C PRO A 757 -18.59 -15.42 1.95
N ALA A 758 -19.84 -15.57 1.54
CA ALA A 758 -20.70 -16.67 1.94
C ALA A 758 -20.09 -18.01 1.51
N LYS A 759 -20.22 -19.04 2.34
CA LYS A 759 -19.88 -20.40 1.92
C LYS A 759 -20.77 -20.78 0.74
N VAL A 760 -20.13 -21.21 -0.34
CA VAL A 760 -20.79 -21.79 -1.50
C VAL A 760 -20.89 -23.30 -1.30
N PHE A 761 -22.10 -23.82 -1.45
CA PHE A 761 -22.42 -25.24 -1.37
C PHE A 761 -22.72 -25.80 -2.76
N MET A 762 -22.10 -26.94 -3.06
CA MET A 762 -22.47 -27.80 -4.18
C MET A 762 -23.61 -28.73 -3.75
N LEU A 763 -24.59 -28.96 -4.62
CA LEU A 763 -25.77 -29.77 -4.25
C LEU A 763 -25.41 -31.20 -3.89
N ASP A 764 -24.34 -31.75 -4.44
CA ASP A 764 -23.87 -33.10 -4.18
C ASP A 764 -22.94 -33.24 -2.98
N GLU A 765 -22.44 -32.13 -2.46
CA GLU A 765 -21.65 -32.05 -1.21
C GLU A 765 -22.50 -31.57 -0.03
N LEU A 766 -23.74 -31.15 -0.29
CA LEU A 766 -24.62 -30.54 0.70
C LEU A 766 -24.89 -31.46 1.90
N HIS A 767 -24.94 -32.78 1.68
CA HIS A 767 -25.15 -33.76 2.75
C HIS A 767 -23.96 -33.84 3.72
N SER A 768 -22.71 -33.78 3.22
CA SER A 768 -21.51 -33.77 4.07
C SER A 768 -21.36 -32.47 4.88
N GLU A 769 -22.00 -31.39 4.43
CA GLU A 769 -21.94 -30.08 5.09
C GLU A 769 -23.03 -29.88 6.17
N MET A 770 -23.91 -30.87 6.39
CA MET A 770 -25.02 -30.79 7.34
C MET A 770 -24.59 -30.45 8.77
N GLN A 771 -23.40 -30.90 9.19
CA GLN A 771 -22.83 -30.65 10.51
C GLN A 771 -22.60 -29.17 10.83
N ARG A 772 -22.59 -28.29 9.82
CA ARG A 772 -22.50 -26.83 10.00
C ARG A 772 -23.79 -26.19 10.46
N PHE A 773 -24.92 -26.87 10.26
CA PHE A 773 -26.24 -26.35 10.58
C PHE A 773 -26.71 -26.83 11.95
N ARG A 774 -27.31 -25.92 12.72
CA ARG A 774 -27.93 -26.24 14.02
C ARG A 774 -29.25 -25.52 14.16
N VAL A 775 -30.26 -26.15 14.73
CA VAL A 775 -31.53 -25.47 15.03
C VAL A 775 -31.49 -24.95 16.46
N ILE A 776 -31.81 -23.67 16.65
CA ILE A 776 -31.99 -23.07 17.96
C ILE A 776 -33.36 -22.40 18.05
N PHE A 777 -33.82 -22.17 19.28
CA PHE A 777 -34.97 -21.32 19.54
C PHE A 777 -34.51 -19.90 19.86
N ALA A 778 -34.86 -18.93 19.01
CA ALA A 778 -34.44 -17.55 19.16
C ALA A 778 -35.59 -16.59 18.81
N LYS A 779 -35.79 -15.56 19.62
CA LYS A 779 -36.83 -14.53 19.41
C LYS A 779 -38.25 -15.09 19.22
N GLY A 780 -38.56 -16.23 19.83
CA GLY A 780 -39.90 -16.85 19.77
C GLY A 780 -40.15 -17.74 18.54
N GLU A 781 -39.13 -18.04 17.73
CA GLU A 781 -39.21 -18.92 16.56
C GLU A 781 -38.05 -19.93 16.54
N GLU A 782 -38.24 -21.09 15.91
CA GLU A 782 -37.11 -21.96 15.55
C GLU A 782 -36.35 -21.36 14.36
N VAL A 783 -35.03 -21.28 14.47
CA VAL A 783 -34.15 -20.71 13.44
C VAL A 783 -32.94 -21.61 13.25
N ALA A 784 -32.53 -21.83 12.00
CA ALA A 784 -31.26 -22.49 11.72
C ALA A 784 -30.10 -21.51 11.95
N LEU A 785 -28.98 -22.03 12.45
CA LEU A 785 -27.69 -21.38 12.49
C LEU A 785 -26.76 -22.06 11.50
N ILE A 786 -25.84 -21.28 10.95
CA ILE A 786 -24.73 -21.77 10.13
C ILE A 786 -23.42 -21.23 10.70
N GLU A 787 -22.43 -22.12 10.85
CA GLU A 787 -21.05 -21.75 11.19
C GLU A 787 -20.21 -21.61 9.91
N GLU A 788 -19.69 -20.40 9.69
CA GLU A 788 -18.86 -20.05 8.54
C GLU A 788 -17.61 -19.27 8.95
N GLY A 789 -16.53 -19.45 8.22
CA GLY A 789 -15.25 -18.79 8.46
C GLY A 789 -14.07 -19.73 8.20
N ASP A 790 -12.87 -19.30 8.57
CA ASP A 790 -11.68 -20.15 8.58
C ASP A 790 -11.37 -20.63 10.00
N GLU A 791 -10.51 -21.63 10.17
CA GLU A 791 -10.08 -22.17 11.46
C GLU A 791 -9.66 -21.09 12.48
N ALA A 792 -9.10 -19.97 12.03
CA ALA A 792 -8.65 -18.87 12.86
C ALA A 792 -9.78 -17.94 13.32
N LEU A 793 -10.91 -17.86 12.61
CA LEU A 793 -12.07 -17.00 12.93
C LEU A 793 -13.33 -17.57 12.27
N SER A 794 -14.10 -18.36 13.02
CA SER A 794 -15.46 -18.74 12.66
C SER A 794 -16.50 -17.80 13.27
N PHE A 795 -17.63 -17.69 12.59
CA PHE A 795 -18.77 -16.89 13.01
C PHE A 795 -20.05 -17.69 12.82
N PHE A 796 -21.01 -17.44 13.71
CA PHE A 796 -22.37 -17.96 13.59
C PHE A 796 -23.27 -16.93 12.94
N PHE A 797 -24.14 -17.38 12.05
CA PHE A 797 -25.18 -16.59 11.40
C PHE A 797 -26.52 -17.29 11.53
N TYR A 798 -27.59 -16.51 11.60
CA TYR A 798 -28.91 -17.07 11.30
C TYR A 798 -28.95 -17.54 9.85
N CYS A 799 -29.72 -18.59 9.57
CA CYS A 799 -29.98 -19.12 8.25
C CYS A 799 -31.51 -19.18 8.08
N ARG A 800 -32.03 -18.32 7.21
CA ARG A 800 -33.46 -18.17 6.89
C ARG A 800 -33.84 -18.90 5.60
N GLY A 801 -32.86 -19.38 4.85
CA GLY A 801 -33.05 -20.07 3.59
C GLY A 801 -31.75 -20.17 2.80
N MET A 802 -31.85 -20.58 1.55
CA MET A 802 -30.75 -20.64 0.60
C MET A 802 -31.07 -19.83 -0.66
N ARG A 803 -30.10 -19.08 -1.16
CA ARG A 803 -30.11 -18.53 -2.52
C ARG A 803 -29.42 -19.53 -3.43
N ILE A 804 -30.05 -19.86 -4.55
CA ILE A 804 -29.53 -20.78 -5.56
C ILE A 804 -29.26 -20.01 -6.83
N THR A 805 -28.09 -20.17 -7.42
CA THR A 805 -27.68 -19.50 -8.66
C THR A 805 -27.23 -20.54 -9.70
N SER A 806 -27.64 -20.36 -10.96
CA SER A 806 -27.16 -21.14 -12.10
C SER A 806 -25.84 -20.59 -12.58
N ILE A 807 -24.85 -21.46 -12.83
CA ILE A 807 -23.55 -21.07 -13.38
C ILE A 807 -23.57 -20.97 -14.91
N LEU A 808 -24.49 -21.68 -15.59
CA LEU A 808 -24.63 -21.68 -17.05
C LEU A 808 -25.82 -20.85 -17.54
N ILE A 809 -25.63 -20.19 -18.69
CA ILE A 809 -26.66 -19.42 -19.39
C ILE A 809 -27.51 -20.34 -20.29
N ASN A 810 -28.80 -20.04 -20.48
CA ASN A 810 -29.62 -20.79 -21.42
C ASN A 810 -29.12 -20.59 -22.87
N PRO A 811 -29.17 -21.61 -23.75
CA PRO A 811 -29.66 -22.98 -23.54
C PRO A 811 -28.57 -23.99 -23.11
N TRP A 812 -27.43 -23.54 -22.59
CA TRP A 812 -26.36 -24.44 -22.15
C TRP A 812 -26.78 -25.29 -20.95
N ILE A 813 -26.40 -26.56 -20.98
CA ILE A 813 -26.65 -27.54 -19.93
C ILE A 813 -25.35 -28.24 -19.54
N MET A 814 -25.25 -28.70 -18.30
CA MET A 814 -24.13 -29.51 -17.83
C MET A 814 -24.42 -30.98 -18.06
N CYS A 815 -23.43 -31.69 -18.57
CA CYS A 815 -23.48 -33.12 -18.86
C CYS A 815 -22.21 -33.80 -18.34
N TRP A 816 -22.24 -35.14 -18.26
CA TRP A 816 -21.09 -35.96 -17.86
C TRP A 816 -20.46 -36.64 -19.07
N SER A 817 -19.15 -36.44 -19.30
CA SER A 817 -18.41 -37.11 -20.36
C SER A 817 -17.92 -38.47 -19.88
N LYS A 818 -18.46 -39.55 -20.45
CA LYS A 818 -18.00 -40.91 -20.15
C LYS A 818 -16.57 -41.18 -20.62
N SER A 819 -16.17 -40.63 -21.77
CA SER A 819 -14.84 -40.86 -22.35
C SER A 819 -13.71 -40.14 -21.60
N HIS A 820 -14.01 -38.99 -20.98
CA HIS A 820 -13.03 -38.19 -20.25
C HIS A 820 -13.19 -38.25 -18.71
N GLY A 821 -14.30 -38.84 -18.22
CA GLY A 821 -14.61 -38.92 -16.80
C GLY A 821 -14.76 -37.55 -16.12
N LYS A 822 -15.28 -36.55 -16.83
CA LYS A 822 -15.40 -35.16 -16.34
C LYS A 822 -16.69 -34.49 -16.83
N LEU A 823 -17.14 -33.47 -16.09
CA LEU A 823 -18.28 -32.63 -16.47
C LEU A 823 -17.93 -31.72 -17.67
N TYR A 824 -18.92 -31.45 -18.52
CA TYR A 824 -18.80 -30.52 -19.64
C TYR A 824 -20.11 -29.77 -19.87
N ALA A 825 -20.03 -28.55 -20.37
CA ALA A 825 -21.19 -27.79 -20.81
C ALA A 825 -21.49 -28.12 -22.29
N PHE A 826 -22.76 -28.25 -22.62
CA PHE A 826 -23.27 -28.57 -23.95
C PHE A 826 -24.38 -27.60 -24.33
N ASN A 827 -24.36 -27.12 -25.57
CA ASN A 827 -25.46 -26.36 -26.12
C ASN A 827 -26.27 -27.23 -27.11
N PRO A 828 -27.50 -27.65 -26.75
CA PRO A 828 -28.35 -28.47 -27.63
C PRO A 828 -28.75 -27.80 -28.95
N THR A 829 -28.69 -26.47 -29.04
CA THR A 829 -29.08 -25.72 -30.24
C THR A 829 -27.94 -25.55 -31.25
N LEU A 830 -26.69 -25.83 -30.85
CA LEU A 830 -25.50 -25.70 -31.69
C LEU A 830 -24.90 -27.08 -31.97
N GLN A 831 -24.70 -27.43 -33.26
CA GLN A 831 -24.02 -28.69 -33.62
C GLN A 831 -22.56 -28.69 -33.10
N ARG A 832 -22.18 -29.73 -32.33
CA ARG A 832 -20.83 -29.99 -31.78
C ARG A 832 -20.26 -28.88 -30.87
N SER A 833 -20.96 -28.55 -29.80
CA SER A 833 -20.59 -27.49 -28.84
C SER A 833 -20.35 -28.02 -27.41
N SER A 834 -19.56 -29.09 -27.26
CA SER A 834 -19.15 -29.59 -25.93
C SER A 834 -17.90 -28.86 -25.48
N VAL A 835 -17.96 -28.19 -24.33
CA VAL A 835 -16.84 -27.44 -23.76
C VAL A 835 -16.59 -27.88 -22.31
N PHE A 836 -15.34 -28.06 -21.94
CA PHE A 836 -14.96 -28.37 -20.55
C PHE A 836 -14.77 -27.09 -19.74
N SER A 837 -14.66 -27.21 -18.41
CA SER A 837 -14.58 -26.09 -17.48
C SER A 837 -13.53 -25.04 -17.85
N GLU A 838 -12.38 -25.48 -18.38
CA GLU A 838 -11.27 -24.63 -18.80
C GLU A 838 -11.62 -23.72 -20.00
N GLN A 839 -12.68 -24.05 -20.73
CA GLN A 839 -13.12 -23.36 -21.94
C GLN A 839 -14.39 -22.54 -21.71
N PHE A 840 -14.96 -22.54 -20.50
CA PHE A 840 -16.23 -21.88 -20.22
C PHE A 840 -16.21 -20.38 -20.50
N GLU A 841 -15.13 -19.70 -20.12
CA GLU A 841 -14.96 -18.27 -20.37
C GLU A 841 -14.90 -17.99 -21.89
N LYS A 842 -14.08 -18.73 -22.62
CA LYS A 842 -13.94 -18.60 -24.09
C LYS A 842 -15.23 -18.92 -24.83
N ALA A 843 -15.99 -19.89 -24.33
CA ALA A 843 -17.28 -20.31 -24.90
C ALA A 843 -18.43 -19.38 -24.52
N GLN A 844 -18.21 -18.43 -23.58
CA GLN A 844 -19.22 -17.52 -23.05
C GLN A 844 -20.50 -18.23 -22.57
N CYS A 845 -20.35 -19.44 -22.03
CA CYS A 845 -21.47 -20.27 -21.58
C CYS A 845 -21.89 -19.98 -20.13
N CYS A 846 -21.11 -19.18 -19.39
CA CYS A 846 -21.38 -18.84 -18.00
C CYS A 846 -22.36 -17.66 -17.83
N VAL A 847 -23.14 -17.70 -16.76
CA VAL A 847 -23.95 -16.54 -16.33
C VAL A 847 -23.02 -15.48 -15.73
N ASN A 848 -23.02 -14.30 -16.34
CA ASN A 848 -22.32 -13.14 -15.79
C ASN A 848 -23.06 -12.59 -14.54
N PHE A 849 -22.36 -11.84 -13.70
CA PHE A 849 -22.91 -11.27 -12.46
C PHE A 849 -24.23 -10.53 -12.72
N TRP A 850 -24.26 -9.62 -13.70
CA TRP A 850 -25.41 -8.74 -13.94
C TRP A 850 -26.68 -9.51 -14.32
N LYS A 851 -26.56 -10.61 -15.07
CA LYS A 851 -27.67 -11.52 -15.37
C LYS A 851 -28.07 -12.37 -14.16
N ALA A 852 -27.11 -12.76 -13.32
CA ALA A 852 -27.36 -13.60 -12.15
C ALA A 852 -28.09 -12.87 -11.02
N VAL A 853 -27.91 -11.55 -10.90
CA VAL A 853 -28.51 -10.74 -9.82
C VAL A 853 -29.90 -10.19 -10.15
N ILE A 854 -30.29 -10.15 -11.43
CA ILE A 854 -31.61 -9.69 -11.86
C ILE A 854 -32.63 -10.83 -11.72
N ALA A 855 -33.79 -10.54 -11.15
CA ALA A 855 -34.94 -11.44 -11.19
C ALA A 855 -35.98 -10.81 -12.13
N LYS A 856 -36.23 -11.42 -13.30
CA LYS A 856 -37.30 -10.99 -14.22
C LYS A 856 -38.65 -11.57 -13.76
N LYS A 857 -39.72 -10.76 -13.81
CA LYS A 857 -41.10 -11.22 -13.58
C LYS A 857 -41.46 -12.37 -14.54
N HIS A 858 -41.93 -13.48 -13.98
CA HIS A 858 -42.57 -14.55 -14.76
C HIS A 858 -43.83 -14.01 -15.46
N SER A 859 -43.86 -14.08 -16.78
CA SER A 859 -45.12 -14.00 -17.52
C SER A 859 -45.77 -15.38 -17.50
N VAL A 860 -46.84 -15.52 -16.72
CA VAL A 860 -47.61 -16.77 -16.57
C VAL A 860 -48.24 -17.22 -17.91
N ASN A 861 -48.28 -16.35 -18.93
CA ASN A 861 -48.96 -16.59 -20.21
C ASN A 861 -48.02 -16.87 -21.40
N SER A 862 -46.72 -17.10 -21.19
CA SER A 862 -45.78 -17.41 -22.29
C SER A 862 -45.51 -18.92 -22.37
N THR A 863 -46.03 -19.59 -23.41
CA THR A 863 -45.74 -21.00 -23.75
C THR A 863 -44.33 -21.23 -24.29
N ASP A 864 -43.56 -20.16 -24.47
CA ASP A 864 -42.20 -20.19 -25.01
C ASP A 864 -41.17 -20.30 -23.87
N THR A 865 -40.74 -21.53 -23.56
CA THR A 865 -39.75 -21.83 -22.51
C THR A 865 -38.37 -21.24 -22.80
N THR A 866 -38.11 -20.78 -24.03
CA THR A 866 -36.87 -20.14 -24.45
C THR A 866 -36.73 -18.68 -23.98
N LYS A 867 -37.81 -18.06 -23.47
CA LYS A 867 -37.83 -16.66 -22.98
C LYS A 867 -37.66 -16.50 -21.46
N ASN A 868 -37.53 -17.60 -20.70
CA ASN A 868 -37.34 -17.56 -19.25
C ASN A 868 -35.85 -17.42 -18.87
N ASP A 869 -35.34 -16.18 -18.94
CA ASP A 869 -34.02 -15.78 -18.43
C ASP A 869 -34.00 -15.68 -16.89
N CYS A 870 -34.29 -16.78 -16.19
CA CYS A 870 -34.18 -16.84 -14.73
C CYS A 870 -32.97 -17.70 -14.34
N TYR A 871 -32.03 -17.10 -13.61
CA TYR A 871 -30.77 -17.74 -13.21
C TYR A 871 -30.60 -17.83 -11.69
N GLN A 872 -31.62 -17.45 -10.91
CA GLN A 872 -31.60 -17.50 -9.46
C GLN A 872 -32.95 -17.92 -8.86
N TRP A 873 -32.89 -18.63 -7.74
CA TRP A 873 -34.06 -19.10 -6.98
C TRP A 873 -33.82 -18.93 -5.49
N PHE A 874 -34.90 -18.94 -4.72
CA PHE A 874 -34.86 -18.86 -3.26
C PHE A 874 -35.53 -20.05 -2.61
N TRP A 875 -34.83 -20.75 -1.72
CA TRP A 875 -35.36 -21.83 -0.90
C TRP A 875 -35.58 -21.32 0.52
N GLU A 876 -36.83 -20.99 0.83
CA GLU A 876 -37.20 -20.43 2.13
C GLU A 876 -37.30 -21.52 3.21
N TRP A 877 -36.71 -21.25 4.37
CA TRP A 877 -36.72 -22.15 5.54
C TRP A 877 -37.49 -21.56 6.73
N THR A 878 -38.16 -20.41 6.55
CA THR A 878 -38.96 -19.81 7.62
C THR A 878 -40.15 -20.71 7.97
N GLN A 879 -40.50 -20.76 9.26
CA GLN A 879 -41.62 -21.57 9.72
C GLN A 879 -42.93 -21.08 9.08
N SER A 880 -43.64 -21.97 8.41
CA SER A 880 -45.02 -21.72 8.01
C SER A 880 -45.92 -21.79 9.26
N PHE A 881 -46.73 -20.76 9.48
CA PHE A 881 -47.74 -20.74 10.55
C PHE A 881 -49.12 -21.21 10.06
N ILE A 882 -49.18 -21.79 8.85
CA ILE A 882 -50.40 -22.37 8.29
C ILE A 882 -50.66 -23.70 9.03
N VAL A 883 -51.85 -23.83 9.62
CA VAL A 883 -52.25 -25.02 10.38
C VAL A 883 -52.18 -26.26 9.48
N GLY A 884 -51.33 -27.23 9.83
CA GLY A 884 -51.15 -28.48 9.10
C GLY A 884 -49.93 -28.54 8.16
N GLU A 885 -49.16 -27.45 8.05
CA GLU A 885 -47.91 -27.39 7.28
C GLU A 885 -46.72 -27.04 8.19
N ASP A 886 -46.24 -27.99 8.99
CA ASP A 886 -45.07 -27.83 9.89
C ASP A 886 -43.72 -27.77 9.14
N TYR A 887 -43.68 -27.04 8.03
CA TYR A 887 -42.46 -26.83 7.24
C TYR A 887 -41.67 -25.66 7.81
N GLY A 888 -40.45 -25.93 8.27
CA GLY A 888 -39.54 -24.99 8.91
C GLY A 888 -38.10 -25.53 8.99
N PRO A 889 -37.18 -24.86 9.71
CA PRO A 889 -35.76 -25.21 9.69
C PRO A 889 -35.47 -26.65 10.12
N ARG A 890 -36.17 -27.13 11.15
CA ARG A 890 -36.04 -28.51 11.64
C ARG A 890 -36.50 -29.53 10.59
N ALA A 891 -37.67 -29.32 9.99
CA ALA A 891 -38.18 -30.21 8.92
C ALA A 891 -37.23 -30.22 7.71
N VAL A 892 -36.70 -29.07 7.30
CA VAL A 892 -35.76 -28.96 6.17
C VAL A 892 -34.47 -29.75 6.42
N LEU A 893 -33.92 -29.67 7.63
CA LEU A 893 -32.64 -30.30 8.00
C LEU A 893 -32.79 -31.80 8.34
N GLU A 894 -33.88 -32.20 9.00
CA GLU A 894 -34.00 -33.53 9.61
C GLU A 894 -34.92 -34.49 8.83
N ALA A 895 -35.95 -34.00 8.14
CA ALA A 895 -36.95 -34.85 7.49
C ALA A 895 -36.44 -35.51 6.20
N GLY A 896 -36.91 -36.73 5.93
CA GLY A 896 -36.62 -37.47 4.68
C GLY A 896 -37.27 -36.80 3.46
N GLU A 897 -38.59 -36.67 3.49
CA GLU A 897 -39.41 -35.88 2.58
C GLU A 897 -40.45 -35.10 3.40
N HIS A 898 -40.97 -34.00 2.86
CA HIS A 898 -42.00 -33.20 3.52
C HIS A 898 -43.01 -32.66 2.49
N PRO A 899 -44.33 -32.70 2.76
CA PRO A 899 -45.34 -32.22 1.81
C PRO A 899 -45.21 -30.71 1.52
N GLY A 900 -44.75 -29.93 2.51
CA GLY A 900 -44.56 -28.49 2.38
C GLY A 900 -43.36 -28.03 1.53
N GLY A 901 -42.45 -28.92 1.12
CA GLY A 901 -41.32 -28.51 0.28
C GLY A 901 -40.13 -29.49 0.23
N LEU A 902 -39.05 -29.04 -0.40
CA LEU A 902 -37.79 -29.78 -0.45
C LEU A 902 -37.17 -29.88 0.95
N THR A 903 -36.60 -31.03 1.28
CA THR A 903 -35.70 -31.24 2.42
C THR A 903 -34.28 -31.51 1.92
N LEU A 904 -33.27 -31.37 2.77
CA LEU A 904 -31.89 -31.71 2.40
C LEU A 904 -31.75 -33.17 1.92
N ARG A 905 -32.43 -34.11 2.59
CA ARG A 905 -32.42 -35.55 2.21
C ARG A 905 -33.12 -35.81 0.88
N SER A 906 -34.20 -35.09 0.59
CA SER A 906 -34.87 -35.18 -0.71
C SER A 906 -33.98 -34.68 -1.85
N ILE A 907 -33.22 -33.59 -1.63
CA ILE A 907 -32.24 -33.08 -2.61
C ILE A 907 -31.15 -34.12 -2.83
N HIS A 908 -30.55 -34.64 -1.76
CA HIS A 908 -29.52 -35.69 -1.86
C HIS A 908 -30.01 -36.89 -2.68
N THR A 909 -31.24 -37.35 -2.43
CA THR A 909 -31.84 -38.48 -3.16
C THR A 909 -31.97 -38.16 -4.67
N ILE A 910 -32.44 -36.96 -5.02
CA ILE A 910 -32.55 -36.52 -6.43
C ILE A 910 -31.17 -36.44 -7.09
N VAL A 911 -30.16 -35.95 -6.37
CA VAL A 911 -28.79 -35.86 -6.87
C VAL A 911 -28.20 -37.24 -7.16
N GLN A 912 -28.38 -38.20 -6.25
CA GLN A 912 -27.91 -39.57 -6.47
C GLN A 912 -28.60 -40.22 -7.68
N GLN A 913 -29.91 -40.03 -7.83
CA GLN A 913 -30.64 -40.50 -9.02
C GLN A 913 -30.08 -39.91 -10.33
N GLN A 914 -29.68 -38.64 -10.36
CA GLN A 914 -29.03 -38.02 -11.53
C GLN A 914 -27.65 -38.63 -11.80
N LYS A 915 -26.84 -38.85 -10.76
CA LYS A 915 -25.51 -39.50 -10.87
C LYS A 915 -25.64 -40.93 -11.39
N ASP A 916 -26.55 -41.72 -10.83
CA ASP A 916 -26.80 -43.11 -11.23
C ASP A 916 -27.27 -43.18 -12.69
N SER A 917 -28.19 -42.29 -13.10
CA SER A 917 -28.65 -42.20 -14.48
C SER A 917 -27.54 -41.86 -15.48
N ALA A 918 -26.51 -41.11 -15.05
CA ALA A 918 -25.33 -40.79 -15.86
C ALA A 918 -24.39 -42.01 -16.04
N CYS A 919 -24.21 -42.76 -14.95
CA CYS A 919 -23.28 -43.88 -14.85
C CYS A 919 -23.86 -45.18 -15.46
N HIS A 920 -25.15 -45.48 -15.23
CA HIS A 920 -25.81 -46.73 -15.62
C HIS A 920 -26.45 -46.67 -17.02
N LYS A 921 -25.61 -46.50 -18.05
CA LYS A 921 -25.91 -47.00 -19.40
C LYS A 921 -24.78 -47.91 -19.86
N HIS A 922 -24.70 -49.09 -19.24
CA HIS A 922 -24.31 -50.39 -19.81
C HIS A 922 -24.49 -51.49 -18.75
N SER A 923 -25.71 -52.03 -18.68
CA SER A 923 -25.98 -53.39 -18.22
C SER A 923 -27.34 -53.80 -18.76
N LEU A 924 -27.47 -53.77 -20.09
CA LEU A 924 -28.45 -54.49 -20.90
C LEU A 924 -27.89 -54.55 -22.32
#